data_AF-A0AAV2ID64-F1
#
_entry.id   AF-A0AAV2ID64-F1
#
_cell.length_a   1.000
_cell.length_b   1.000
_cell.length_c   1.000
_cell.angle_alpha   90.00
_cell.angle_beta   90.00
_cell.angle_gamma   90.00
#
_symmetry.space_group_name_H-M   'P 1'
#
loop_
_entity.id
_entity.type
_entity.pdbx_description
1 polymer ?
#
loop_
_entity_poly.entity_id
_entity_poly.type
_entity_poly.pdbx_seq_one_letter_code
_entity_poly.pdbx_strand_id
1 'polypeptide(L)'
;IFKHKEKIQEIATTATNEATLELMLQKVIDLWLSTDFRLVPHAGRDTMVIYGADDIMAQLEESQVTVGTIRGSRYIGPIKAQVEEWERKLQVFSRTLDEWLNCQRNWLYLEQIFSTQDIQRQLPAEYKLFMSVDKAWKDIMRRTSDRPNALKSAITPGTLDTLQMCNANLDKVQRCLEDYLETKRFVFPRFYFLSNDELLDILAQSKDPNAVQPHLGKCFGNIKQLDIRFLPRQPPTVRSIISFEQETILMPRNVRARGAVEQWLGTVEAGMFETVKKHLKIGLADWQAANLKDWVLKHPGQVVLTVIQIMFNKDVTKSLDSADPKTALKQTQDIMVGLLNQLASFTYARLQGYQRMSIEALLTITVHNRDIIIDMIRNKVRKREDFEWKRQLRYEWDETTNNCQVLQSNANFLYGYEYLGCSTRLVITPLTDRCYLTLTGALHLHLGGSPAGPAGTGKTETVKDLAKAMGKQCVVFNCSEGLDYKMLGKFFSGLAQSGSWCCFDEFNRIDVEVLSVVAMQIHTIKTAKDAQSPRFIFEGRDIKLNPTCGYFITMNPTYAGRVELPDNLKYLFRPVAMMVPDYTLIAEIMLFSEGFTEAKSLSQKIVNLYQLASKQLSQQDHYDFGMRAIKSVLVMAGHGRRQVLLNNHLNIQKITENEESYILIHSLRDANMPKFLAEDVPLFESILDDLFPGVTPPDQDNGVLEKAISMSIRDLSLQHWPNQIEKVKQLYNQILVRHGVMLVGPTGGGKTAVRNILQKALVLLPMLQLQVASSEQRDPNVKRPSIFYVS
;
A
#
# COMPACT_ATOMS: atom_id res chain seq x y z
N ILE A 1 28.86 81.64 -3.98
CA ILE A 1 27.99 80.46 -4.22
C ILE A 1 28.09 79.99 -5.68
N PHE A 2 27.66 80.77 -6.68
CA PHE A 2 27.71 80.34 -8.10
C PHE A 2 29.12 79.98 -8.64
N LYS A 3 30.19 80.59 -8.13
CA LYS A 3 31.59 80.27 -8.50
C LYS A 3 32.08 78.88 -8.04
N HIS A 4 31.38 78.22 -7.11
CA HIS A 4 31.74 76.89 -6.59
C HIS A 4 30.58 75.88 -6.74
N LYS A 5 29.67 76.12 -7.69
CA LYS A 5 28.45 75.32 -7.89
C LYS A 5 28.75 73.83 -8.03
N GLU A 6 29.73 73.45 -8.84
CA GLU A 6 30.10 72.05 -9.08
C GLU A 6 30.61 71.35 -7.82
N LYS A 7 31.53 71.99 -7.06
CA LYS A 7 32.03 71.46 -5.78
C LYS A 7 30.93 71.33 -4.73
N ILE A 8 30.02 72.32 -4.65
CA ILE A 8 28.87 72.26 -3.74
C ILE A 8 27.93 71.12 -4.14
N GLN A 9 27.70 70.92 -5.44
CA GLN A 9 26.85 69.86 -5.96
C GLN A 9 27.46 68.47 -5.75
N GLU A 10 28.77 68.32 -5.91
CA GLU A 10 29.50 67.08 -5.62
C GLU A 10 29.40 66.71 -4.13
N ILE A 11 29.71 67.66 -3.23
CA ILE A 11 29.59 67.44 -1.78
C ILE A 11 28.14 67.13 -1.38
N ALA A 12 27.16 67.84 -1.93
CA ALA A 12 25.75 67.59 -1.65
C ALA A 12 25.30 66.21 -2.14
N THR A 13 25.79 65.76 -3.30
CA THR A 13 25.47 64.43 -3.85
C THR A 13 26.10 63.32 -3.01
N THR A 14 27.36 63.50 -2.59
CA THR A 14 28.05 62.58 -1.68
C THR A 14 27.30 62.48 -0.35
N ALA A 15 26.99 63.62 0.30
CA ALA A 15 26.26 63.64 1.56
C ALA A 15 24.85 63.01 1.46
N THR A 16 24.15 63.22 0.34
CA THR A 16 22.83 62.60 0.12
C THR A 16 22.94 61.07 0.02
N ASN A 17 23.95 60.57 -0.70
CA ASN A 17 24.16 59.13 -0.84
C ASN A 17 24.73 58.48 0.43
N GLU A 18 25.55 59.19 1.21
CA GLU A 18 25.98 58.73 2.54
C GLU A 18 24.79 58.60 3.49
N ALA A 19 23.90 59.59 3.52
CA ALA A 19 22.69 59.56 4.34
C ALA A 19 21.73 58.42 3.97
N THR A 20 21.59 58.09 2.68
CA THR A 20 20.74 56.95 2.29
C THR A 20 21.31 55.62 2.74
N LEU A 21 22.63 55.44 2.69
CA LEU A 21 23.30 54.23 3.19
C LEU A 21 23.21 54.11 4.72
N GLU A 22 23.36 55.22 5.45
CA GLU A 22 23.14 55.27 6.90
C GLU A 22 21.72 54.87 7.28
N LEU A 23 20.71 55.40 6.58
CA LEU A 23 19.31 55.03 6.80
C LEU A 23 19.03 53.55 6.49
N MET A 24 19.65 53.00 5.44
CA MET A 24 19.53 51.58 5.12
C MET A 24 20.16 50.71 6.21
N LEU A 25 21.36 51.06 6.69
CA LEU A 25 22.02 50.35 7.78
C LEU A 25 21.18 50.43 9.06
N GLN A 26 20.69 51.62 9.43
CA GLN A 26 19.90 51.82 10.64
C GLN A 26 18.63 50.97 10.66
N LYS A 27 17.95 50.81 9.52
CA LYS A 27 16.79 49.90 9.41
C LYS A 27 17.15 48.45 9.75
N VAL A 28 18.31 47.97 9.30
CA VAL A 28 18.81 46.62 9.64
C VAL A 28 19.12 46.54 11.14
N ILE A 29 19.73 47.58 11.71
CA ILE A 29 20.02 47.64 13.15
C ILE A 29 18.74 47.56 13.98
N ASP A 30 17.75 48.39 13.67
CA ASP A 30 16.49 48.49 14.41
C ASP A 30 15.67 47.20 14.32
N LEU A 31 15.67 46.55 13.16
CA LEU A 31 15.06 45.23 12.97
C LEU A 31 15.67 44.22 13.95
N TRP A 32 16.98 44.00 13.92
CA TRP A 32 17.61 42.97 14.75
C TRP A 32 17.68 43.29 16.25
N LEU A 33 17.54 44.55 16.62
CA LEU A 33 17.36 44.94 18.03
C LEU A 33 15.99 44.57 18.59
N SER A 34 14.96 44.45 17.74
CA SER A 34 13.58 44.13 18.13
C SER A 34 13.14 42.71 17.78
N THR A 35 13.86 41.99 16.92
CA THR A 35 13.54 40.61 16.55
C THR A 35 13.91 39.61 17.64
N ASP A 36 12.90 38.94 18.18
CA ASP A 36 13.02 37.87 19.18
C ASP A 36 12.76 36.49 18.57
N PHE A 37 13.40 35.45 19.12
CA PHE A 37 13.01 34.07 18.83
C PHE A 37 11.61 33.79 19.39
N ARG A 38 10.73 33.25 18.56
CA ARG A 38 9.46 32.70 19.02
C ARG A 38 9.70 31.33 19.64
N LEU A 39 9.58 31.27 20.97
CA LEU A 39 9.78 30.05 21.75
C LEU A 39 8.43 29.43 22.15
N VAL A 40 8.33 28.11 22.05
CA VAL A 40 7.17 27.33 22.55
C VAL A 40 7.65 26.19 23.43
N PRO A 41 6.85 25.81 24.45
CA PRO A 41 7.18 24.69 25.31
C PRO A 41 7.12 23.37 24.52
N HIS A 42 8.13 22.53 24.72
CA HIS A 42 8.11 21.16 24.21
C HIS A 42 7.15 20.30 25.04
N ALA A 43 6.36 19.44 24.39
CA ALA A 43 5.21 18.73 24.93
C ALA A 43 5.42 18.14 26.35
N GLY A 44 4.90 18.85 27.36
CA GLY A 44 4.89 18.40 28.77
C GLY A 44 6.22 18.52 29.53
N ARG A 45 7.19 19.31 29.05
CA ARG A 45 8.50 19.51 29.70
C ARG A 45 8.89 20.98 29.85
N ASP A 46 9.80 21.25 30.78
CA ASP A 46 10.35 22.58 31.09
C ASP A 46 11.38 23.12 30.07
N THR A 47 11.43 22.56 28.85
CA THR A 47 12.36 23.01 27.80
C THR A 47 11.60 23.73 26.69
N MET A 48 12.05 24.93 26.35
CA MET A 48 11.53 25.71 25.23
C MET A 48 12.27 25.36 23.93
N VAL A 49 11.57 25.43 22.79
CA VAL A 49 12.11 25.22 21.44
C VAL A 49 11.72 26.37 20.52
N ILE A 50 12.54 26.63 19.50
CA ILE A 50 12.29 27.66 18.48
C ILE A 50 11.19 27.19 17.54
N TYR A 51 10.21 28.05 17.26
CA TYR A 51 9.09 27.78 16.37
C TYR A 51 8.94 28.87 15.31
N GLY A 52 8.73 28.45 14.06
CA GLY A 52 8.58 29.38 12.94
C GLY A 52 9.86 30.16 12.65
N ALA A 53 10.96 29.45 12.40
CA ALA A 53 12.25 30.06 12.07
C ALA A 53 12.33 30.59 10.64
N ASP A 54 11.40 30.19 9.76
CA ASP A 54 11.39 30.56 8.34
C ASP A 54 11.34 32.08 8.13
N ASP A 55 10.52 32.79 8.92
CA ASP A 55 10.44 34.25 8.87
C ASP A 55 11.76 34.92 9.28
N ILE A 56 12.44 34.37 10.29
CA ILE A 56 13.74 34.89 10.76
C ILE A 56 14.84 34.60 9.71
N MET A 57 14.81 33.43 9.07
CA MET A 57 15.74 33.09 7.99
C MET A 57 15.56 34.02 6.80
N ALA A 58 14.32 34.28 6.38
CA ALA A 58 14.02 35.22 5.30
C ALA A 58 14.50 36.66 5.63
N GLN A 59 14.22 37.14 6.84
CA GLN A 59 14.68 38.45 7.30
C GLN A 59 16.22 38.54 7.34
N LEU A 60 16.90 37.45 7.70
CA LEU A 60 18.35 37.37 7.77
C LEU A 60 18.99 37.43 6.38
N GLU A 61 18.46 36.69 5.42
CA GLU A 61 18.91 36.74 4.02
C GLU A 61 18.73 38.14 3.43
N GLU A 62 17.56 38.77 3.63
CA GLU A 62 17.29 40.14 3.18
C GLU A 62 18.26 41.15 3.81
N SER A 63 18.52 41.01 5.11
CA SER A 63 19.48 41.86 5.83
C SER A 63 20.91 41.69 5.31
N GLN A 64 21.33 40.46 5.00
CA GLN A 64 22.65 40.20 4.42
C GLN A 64 22.79 40.81 3.02
N VAL A 65 21.76 40.72 2.17
CA VAL A 65 21.73 41.36 0.84
C VAL A 65 21.79 42.89 0.97
N THR A 66 21.06 43.45 1.93
CA THR A 66 21.05 44.90 2.20
C THR A 66 22.43 45.38 2.64
N VAL A 67 23.06 44.71 3.61
CA VAL A 67 24.42 45.03 4.08
C VAL A 67 25.46 44.83 2.97
N GLY A 68 25.32 43.79 2.14
CA GLY A 68 26.17 43.58 0.96
C GLY A 68 26.05 44.70 -0.08
N THR A 69 24.84 45.22 -0.29
CA THR A 69 24.59 46.36 -1.18
C THR A 69 25.25 47.64 -0.65
N ILE A 70 25.14 47.90 0.65
CA ILE A 70 25.79 49.03 1.30
C ILE A 70 27.31 48.92 1.16
N ARG A 71 27.87 47.72 1.37
CA ARG A 71 29.30 47.42 1.22
C ARG A 71 29.83 47.66 -0.19
N GLY A 72 29.04 47.38 -1.21
CA GLY A 72 29.38 47.61 -2.62
C GLY A 72 29.37 49.07 -3.06
N SER A 73 28.85 49.98 -2.23
CA SER A 73 28.74 51.41 -2.59
C SER A 73 30.06 52.16 -2.42
N ARG A 74 30.36 53.04 -3.38
CA ARG A 74 31.52 53.95 -3.33
C ARG A 74 31.46 55.01 -2.22
N TYR A 75 30.27 55.23 -1.64
CA TYR A 75 30.02 56.23 -0.60
C TYR A 75 30.08 55.66 0.82
N ILE A 76 30.63 54.46 1.01
CA ILE A 76 30.70 53.77 2.31
C ILE A 76 31.68 54.39 3.32
N GLY A 77 32.59 55.26 2.87
CA GLY A 77 33.74 55.76 3.66
C GLY A 77 33.46 56.02 5.16
N PRO A 78 32.45 56.84 5.52
CA PRO A 78 32.16 57.19 6.92
C PRO A 78 31.67 56.01 7.80
N ILE A 79 30.89 55.09 7.22
CA ILE A 79 30.23 53.99 7.95
C ILE A 79 30.89 52.62 7.76
N LYS A 80 31.99 52.56 7.00
CA LYS A 80 32.65 51.30 6.62
C LYS A 80 32.91 50.36 7.78
N ALA A 81 33.44 50.88 8.90
CA ALA A 81 33.75 50.07 10.07
C ALA A 81 32.48 49.44 10.70
N GLN A 82 31.37 50.18 10.73
CA GLN A 82 30.09 49.68 11.26
C GLN A 82 29.49 48.62 10.32
N VAL A 83 29.55 48.84 9.00
CA VAL A 83 29.07 47.89 8.00
C VAL A 83 29.84 46.57 8.07
N GLU A 84 31.17 46.62 8.18
CA GLU A 84 32.02 45.42 8.34
C GLU A 84 31.72 44.67 9.65
N GLU A 85 31.43 45.39 10.74
CA GLU A 85 31.03 44.79 12.01
C GLU A 85 29.67 44.06 11.89
N TRP A 86 28.68 44.72 11.28
CA TRP A 86 27.34 44.15 11.07
C TRP A 86 27.34 42.98 10.09
N GLU A 87 28.14 43.04 9.04
CA GLU A 87 28.36 41.91 8.13
C GLU A 87 28.89 40.70 8.90
N ARG A 88 29.92 40.90 9.74
CA ARG A 88 30.46 39.83 10.58
C ARG A 88 29.42 39.26 11.55
N LYS A 89 28.63 40.13 12.19
CA LYS A 89 27.54 39.74 13.11
C LYS A 89 26.48 38.88 12.40
N LEU A 90 25.99 39.33 11.24
CA LEU A 90 24.97 38.61 10.47
C LEU A 90 25.50 37.29 9.88
N GLN A 91 26.78 37.22 9.51
CA GLN A 91 27.40 35.97 9.07
C GLN A 91 27.52 34.96 10.21
N VAL A 92 27.96 35.39 11.41
CA VAL A 92 28.00 34.52 12.59
C VAL A 92 26.59 34.07 12.98
N PHE A 93 25.62 34.97 12.93
CA PHE A 93 24.24 34.63 13.22
C PHE A 93 23.68 33.58 12.25
N SER A 94 23.86 33.74 10.94
CA SER A 94 23.42 32.76 9.94
C SER A 94 23.98 31.37 10.20
N ARG A 95 25.31 31.26 10.38
CA ARG A 95 25.95 29.97 10.69
C ARG A 95 25.43 29.37 12.00
N THR A 96 25.24 30.20 13.02
CA THR A 96 24.76 29.73 14.31
C THR A 96 23.31 29.26 14.21
N LEU A 97 22.46 29.98 13.47
CA LEU A 97 21.05 29.63 13.27
C LEU A 97 20.91 28.29 12.54
N ASP A 98 21.71 28.05 11.50
CA ASP A 98 21.71 26.78 10.77
C ASP A 98 22.08 25.60 11.69
N GLU A 99 23.18 25.74 12.44
CA GLU A 99 23.61 24.72 13.42
C GLU A 99 22.58 24.55 14.55
N TRP A 100 21.93 25.62 14.98
CA TRP A 100 20.90 25.60 16.01
C TRP A 100 19.67 24.83 15.57
N LEU A 101 19.16 25.11 14.37
CA LEU A 101 18.00 24.42 13.81
C LEU A 101 18.30 22.95 13.51
N ASN A 102 19.51 22.64 13.02
CA ASN A 102 19.94 21.27 12.83
C ASN A 102 20.01 20.50 14.18
N CYS A 103 20.60 21.12 15.20
CA CYS A 103 20.67 20.56 16.55
C CYS A 103 19.28 20.33 17.13
N GLN A 104 18.37 21.30 17.00
CA GLN A 104 16.99 21.18 17.47
C GLN A 104 16.29 19.98 16.82
N ARG A 105 16.36 19.87 15.48
CA ARG A 105 15.71 18.79 14.73
C ARG A 105 16.23 17.42 15.15
N ASN A 106 17.56 17.25 15.21
CA ASN A 106 18.18 15.98 15.58
C ASN A 106 17.96 15.63 17.06
N TRP A 107 18.00 16.63 17.94
CA TRP A 107 17.72 16.45 19.37
C TRP A 107 16.27 16.03 19.59
N LEU A 108 15.29 16.69 18.96
CA LEU A 108 13.87 16.32 19.07
C LEU A 108 13.60 14.87 18.63
N TYR A 109 14.26 14.41 17.56
CA TYR A 109 14.14 13.04 17.10
C TYR A 109 14.75 12.04 18.09
N LEU A 110 16.00 12.26 18.51
CA LEU A 110 16.71 11.34 19.40
C LEU A 110 16.16 11.34 20.84
N GLU A 111 15.62 12.45 21.29
CA GLU A 111 14.99 12.59 22.61
C GLU A 111 13.83 11.60 22.76
N GLN A 112 12.95 11.51 21.76
CA GLN A 112 11.82 10.58 21.78
C GLN A 112 12.29 9.13 21.88
N ILE A 113 13.37 8.78 21.19
CA ILE A 113 13.95 7.43 21.17
C ILE A 113 14.60 7.10 22.51
N PHE A 114 15.49 7.96 22.99
CA PHE A 114 16.20 7.77 24.24
C PHE A 114 15.35 8.04 25.48
N SER A 115 14.10 8.50 25.34
CA SER A 115 13.13 8.51 26.44
C SER A 115 12.83 7.09 26.95
N THR A 116 13.01 6.07 26.10
CA THR A 116 12.70 4.68 26.40
C THR A 116 13.86 3.96 27.10
N GLN A 117 13.62 3.45 28.31
CA GLN A 117 14.64 2.79 29.14
C GLN A 117 15.29 1.55 28.49
N ASP A 118 14.56 0.80 27.66
CA ASP A 118 15.09 -0.42 27.06
C ASP A 118 16.17 -0.09 26.00
N ILE A 119 15.98 0.98 25.21
CA ILE A 119 16.99 1.46 24.25
C ILE A 119 18.20 2.03 25.00
N GLN A 120 17.99 2.79 26.08
CA GLN A 120 19.08 3.30 26.91
C GLN A 120 19.99 2.18 27.45
N ARG A 121 19.41 1.02 27.79
CA ARG A 121 20.16 -0.15 28.28
C ARG A 121 20.94 -0.84 27.16
N GLN A 122 20.44 -0.80 25.93
CA GLN A 122 21.09 -1.42 24.78
C GLN A 122 22.20 -0.53 24.21
N LEU A 123 22.07 0.80 24.30
CA LEU A 123 23.01 1.80 23.80
C LEU A 123 23.49 2.76 24.91
N PRO A 124 24.21 2.26 25.94
CA PRO A 124 24.56 3.06 27.12
C PRO A 124 25.63 4.11 26.86
N ALA A 125 26.54 3.89 25.89
CA ALA A 125 27.59 4.84 25.55
C ALA A 125 27.01 6.03 24.78
N GLU A 126 26.13 5.74 23.84
CA GLU A 126 25.39 6.70 23.01
C GLU A 126 24.42 7.50 23.87
N TYR A 127 23.73 6.86 24.81
CA TYR A 127 22.87 7.55 25.76
C TYR A 127 23.65 8.56 26.62
N LYS A 128 24.84 8.21 27.11
CA LYS A 128 25.71 9.15 27.84
C LYS A 128 26.11 10.35 26.98
N LEU A 129 26.40 10.11 25.70
CA LEU A 129 26.74 11.17 24.75
C LEU A 129 25.52 12.06 24.44
N PHE A 130 24.34 11.46 24.28
CA PHE A 130 23.10 12.22 24.11
C PHE A 130 22.77 13.06 25.35
N MET A 131 22.98 12.52 26.56
CA MET A 131 22.75 13.26 27.81
C MET A 131 23.69 14.46 27.98
N SER A 132 24.92 14.41 27.48
CA SER A 132 25.81 15.57 27.49
C SER A 132 25.32 16.66 26.54
N VAL A 133 24.82 16.27 25.35
CA VAL A 133 24.18 17.18 24.40
C VAL A 133 22.88 17.75 24.97
N ASP A 134 22.03 16.92 25.58
CA ASP A 134 20.77 17.34 26.20
C ASP A 134 20.99 18.41 27.28
N LYS A 135 22.03 18.25 28.11
CA LYS A 135 22.40 19.27 29.09
C LYS A 135 22.85 20.57 28.42
N ALA A 136 23.77 20.49 27.46
CA ALA A 136 24.25 21.67 26.74
C ALA A 136 23.12 22.41 25.99
N TRP A 137 22.23 21.66 25.35
CA TRP A 137 21.04 22.17 24.67
C TRP A 137 20.09 22.88 25.63
N LYS A 138 19.75 22.26 26.77
CA LYS A 138 18.92 22.89 27.81
C LYS A 138 19.55 24.16 28.38
N ASP A 139 20.87 24.16 28.58
CA ASP A 139 21.60 25.34 29.07
C ASP A 139 21.60 26.49 28.04
N ILE A 140 21.67 26.18 26.75
CA ILE A 140 21.50 27.17 25.67
C ILE A 140 20.05 27.69 25.67
N MET A 141 19.06 26.81 25.61
CA MET A 141 17.64 27.22 25.52
C MET A 141 17.14 27.96 26.75
N ARG A 142 17.65 27.65 27.96
CA ARG A 142 17.35 28.44 29.16
C ARG A 142 17.86 29.87 29.04
N ARG A 143 19.11 30.06 28.60
CA ARG A 143 19.70 31.40 28.38
C ARG A 143 18.94 32.19 27.31
N THR A 144 18.52 31.52 26.24
CA THR A 144 17.69 32.12 25.18
C THR A 144 16.29 32.46 25.68
N SER A 145 15.70 31.65 26.56
CA SER A 145 14.41 31.97 27.16
C SER A 145 14.48 33.19 28.08
N ASP A 146 15.60 33.38 28.79
CA ASP A 146 15.81 34.57 29.64
C ASP A 146 16.04 35.84 28.79
N ARG A 147 16.63 35.68 27.59
CA ARG A 147 16.95 36.77 26.66
C ARG A 147 16.59 36.38 25.22
N PRO A 148 15.35 36.59 24.77
CA PRO A 148 14.84 36.00 23.53
C PRO A 148 15.38 36.62 22.24
N ASN A 149 16.06 37.77 22.30
CA ASN A 149 16.56 38.45 21.10
C ASN A 149 17.44 37.53 20.24
N ALA A 150 17.05 37.35 18.98
CA ALA A 150 17.60 36.32 18.12
C ALA A 150 19.09 36.55 17.82
N LEU A 151 19.43 37.79 17.46
CA LEU A 151 20.80 38.17 17.12
C LEU A 151 21.75 38.06 18.33
N LYS A 152 21.34 38.59 19.49
CA LYS A 152 22.17 38.58 20.71
C LYS A 152 22.41 37.16 21.20
N SER A 153 21.38 36.31 21.17
CA SER A 153 21.49 34.92 21.60
C SER A 153 22.43 34.13 20.71
N ALA A 154 22.36 34.32 19.40
CA ALA A 154 23.22 33.60 18.46
C ALA A 154 24.69 34.05 18.47
N ILE A 155 24.96 35.34 18.67
CA ILE A 155 26.34 35.88 18.64
C ILE A 155 27.05 35.73 19.99
N THR A 156 26.35 35.24 21.03
CA THR A 156 26.97 35.02 22.34
C THR A 156 28.18 34.08 22.22
N PRO A 157 29.38 34.49 22.70
CA PRO A 157 30.61 33.72 22.53
C PRO A 157 30.47 32.26 23.00
N GLY A 158 30.95 31.33 22.19
CA GLY A 158 30.90 29.89 22.46
C GLY A 158 29.59 29.19 22.10
N THR A 159 28.52 29.92 21.72
CA THR A 159 27.24 29.30 21.32
C THR A 159 27.39 28.47 20.05
N LEU A 160 28.01 29.06 19.01
CA LEU A 160 28.31 28.37 17.75
C LEU A 160 29.16 27.12 17.97
N ASP A 161 30.28 27.25 18.68
CA ASP A 161 31.20 26.13 18.94
C ASP A 161 30.51 24.99 19.71
N THR A 162 29.66 25.34 20.68
CA THR A 162 28.88 24.37 21.45
C THR A 162 27.86 23.65 20.57
N LEU A 163 27.13 24.37 19.71
CA LEU A 163 26.16 23.79 18.78
C LEU A 163 26.83 22.88 17.75
N GLN A 164 27.98 23.27 17.20
CA GLN A 164 28.76 22.43 16.29
C GLN A 164 29.24 21.15 16.97
N MET A 165 29.73 21.25 18.21
CA MET A 165 30.08 20.07 19.01
C MET A 165 28.85 19.18 19.29
N CYS A 166 27.70 19.78 19.59
CA CYS A 166 26.45 19.05 19.80
C CYS A 166 26.03 18.30 18.54
N ASN A 167 26.05 18.95 17.37
CA ASN A 167 25.73 18.32 16.09
C ASN A 167 26.67 17.18 15.75
N ALA A 168 27.99 17.35 15.92
CA ALA A 168 28.95 16.27 15.72
C ALA A 168 28.69 15.05 16.63
N ASN A 169 28.29 15.29 17.88
CA ASN A 169 27.90 14.23 18.80
C ASN A 169 26.57 13.57 18.41
N LEU A 170 25.57 14.35 18.00
CA LEU A 170 24.28 13.84 17.53
C LEU A 170 24.45 12.98 16.27
N ASP A 171 25.28 13.41 15.32
CA ASP A 171 25.60 12.64 14.10
C ASP A 171 26.25 11.30 14.45
N LYS A 172 27.16 11.29 15.44
CA LYS A 172 27.77 10.06 15.94
C LYS A 172 26.73 9.13 16.56
N VAL A 173 25.82 9.66 17.37
CA VAL A 173 24.72 8.90 17.97
C VAL A 173 23.80 8.32 16.88
N GLN A 174 23.45 9.10 15.85
CA GLN A 174 22.62 8.65 14.74
C GLN A 174 23.27 7.50 13.96
N ARG A 175 24.58 7.60 13.64
CA ARG A 175 25.30 6.50 12.96
C ARG A 175 25.31 5.22 13.79
N CYS A 176 25.60 5.31 15.08
CA CYS A 176 25.58 4.15 15.98
C CYS A 176 24.17 3.55 16.11
N LEU A 177 23.13 4.39 16.13
CA LEU A 177 21.74 3.94 16.12
C LEU A 177 21.40 3.21 14.82
N GLU A 178 21.83 3.71 13.66
CA GLU A 178 21.62 3.03 12.38
C GLU A 178 22.32 1.68 12.34
N ASP A 179 23.58 1.60 12.78
CA ASP A 179 24.31 0.34 12.87
C ASP A 179 23.63 -0.65 13.82
N TYR A 180 23.09 -0.16 14.94
CA TYR A 180 22.30 -0.94 15.87
C TYR A 180 21.04 -1.53 15.20
N LEU A 181 20.23 -0.70 14.54
CA LEU A 181 19.04 -1.16 13.82
C LEU A 181 19.39 -2.19 12.74
N GLU A 182 20.51 -1.98 12.06
CA GLU A 182 20.99 -2.88 11.02
C GLU A 182 21.41 -4.25 11.58
N THR A 183 21.98 -4.30 12.79
CA THR A 183 22.23 -5.59 13.47
C THR A 183 20.94 -6.36 13.75
N LYS A 184 19.84 -5.66 14.07
CA LYS A 184 18.53 -6.27 14.28
C LYS A 184 17.91 -6.77 12.99
N ARG A 185 18.03 -6.01 11.90
CA ARG A 185 17.62 -6.42 10.55
C ARG A 185 18.39 -7.65 10.06
N PHE A 186 19.66 -7.77 10.40
CA PHE A 186 20.46 -8.95 10.04
C PHE A 186 19.96 -10.24 10.73
N VAL A 187 19.50 -10.14 11.98
CA VAL A 187 18.94 -11.27 12.72
C VAL A 187 17.56 -11.67 12.18
N PHE A 188 16.72 -10.68 11.88
CA PHE A 188 15.40 -10.89 11.28
C PHE A 188 15.21 -10.03 10.01
N PRO A 189 15.52 -10.60 8.82
CA PRO A 189 15.53 -9.85 7.55
C PRO A 189 14.20 -9.21 7.12
N ARG A 190 13.05 -9.60 7.69
CA ARG A 190 11.77 -8.94 7.37
C ARG A 190 11.68 -7.52 7.95
N PHE A 191 12.56 -7.14 8.88
CA PHE A 191 12.66 -5.76 9.37
C PHE A 191 13.25 -4.78 8.36
N TYR A 192 13.81 -5.24 7.23
CA TYR A 192 14.17 -4.35 6.12
C TYR A 192 12.94 -3.73 5.43
N PHE A 193 11.74 -4.29 5.64
CA PHE A 193 10.48 -3.76 5.09
C PHE A 193 9.80 -2.72 5.99
N LEU A 194 10.36 -2.46 7.17
CA LEU A 194 9.88 -1.44 8.11
C LEU A 194 10.72 -0.17 8.00
N SER A 195 10.09 0.97 8.28
CA SER A 195 10.85 2.21 8.48
C SER A 195 11.70 2.13 9.74
N ASN A 196 12.67 3.04 9.88
CA ASN A 196 13.46 3.12 11.10
C ASN A 196 12.58 3.40 12.33
N ASP A 197 11.58 4.29 12.20
CA ASP A 197 10.65 4.66 13.27
C ASP A 197 9.79 3.48 13.71
N GLU A 198 9.27 2.70 12.76
CA GLU A 198 8.47 1.50 13.04
C GLU A 198 9.29 0.43 13.76
N LEU A 199 10.54 0.23 13.32
CA LEU A 199 11.44 -0.70 13.97
C LEU A 199 11.80 -0.23 15.39
N LEU A 200 12.00 1.08 15.58
CA LEU A 200 12.27 1.65 16.90
C LEU A 200 11.07 1.50 17.85
N ASP A 201 9.85 1.69 17.37
CA ASP A 201 8.63 1.48 18.17
C ASP A 201 8.53 0.02 18.67
N ILE A 202 8.82 -0.96 17.81
CA ILE A 202 8.91 -2.37 18.19
C ILE A 202 9.98 -2.61 19.26
N LEU A 203 11.16 -2.03 19.10
CA LEU A 203 12.30 -2.24 20.00
C LEU A 203 12.13 -1.49 21.33
N ALA A 204 11.44 -0.35 21.32
CA ALA A 204 11.13 0.45 22.49
C ALA A 204 10.25 -0.33 23.47
N GLN A 205 9.28 -1.10 22.96
CA GLN A 205 8.32 -1.86 23.75
C GLN A 205 8.66 -3.35 23.83
N SER A 206 9.95 -3.69 23.93
CA SER A 206 10.45 -5.09 23.88
C SER A 206 9.82 -6.05 24.91
N LYS A 207 9.28 -5.54 26.01
CA LYS A 207 8.66 -6.31 27.10
C LYS A 207 7.21 -6.67 26.83
N ASP A 208 6.50 -5.92 25.99
CA ASP A 208 5.13 -6.22 25.62
C ASP A 208 5.07 -6.82 24.21
N PRO A 209 4.85 -8.13 24.08
CA PRO A 209 4.70 -8.77 22.78
C PRO A 209 3.53 -8.23 21.95
N ASN A 210 2.56 -7.52 22.54
CA ASN A 210 1.47 -6.93 21.76
C ASN A 210 1.90 -5.71 20.94
N ALA A 211 3.03 -5.07 21.28
CA ALA A 211 3.53 -3.91 20.56
C ALA A 211 3.90 -4.21 19.10
N VAL A 212 4.18 -5.48 18.76
CA VAL A 212 4.49 -5.85 17.36
C VAL A 212 3.26 -5.90 16.45
N GLN A 213 2.06 -6.04 17.01
CA GLN A 213 0.84 -6.38 16.25
C GLN A 213 0.55 -5.39 15.09
N PRO A 214 0.69 -4.05 15.26
CA PRO A 214 0.45 -3.10 14.18
C PRO A 214 1.41 -3.26 12.99
N HIS A 215 2.61 -3.78 13.23
CA HIS A 215 3.71 -3.83 12.26
C HIS A 215 3.76 -5.16 11.49
N LEU A 216 3.04 -6.19 11.96
CA LEU A 216 3.05 -7.54 11.37
C LEU A 216 2.61 -7.56 9.91
N GLY A 217 1.66 -6.70 9.52
CA GLY A 217 1.14 -6.63 8.15
C GLY A 217 2.18 -6.22 7.11
N LYS A 218 3.28 -5.58 7.51
CA LYS A 218 4.42 -5.26 6.63
C LYS A 218 5.47 -6.37 6.62
N CYS A 219 5.71 -7.00 7.77
CA CYS A 219 6.69 -8.08 7.89
C CYS A 219 6.23 -9.40 7.24
N PHE A 220 4.93 -9.69 7.28
CA PHE A 220 4.35 -10.94 6.78
C PHE A 220 3.30 -10.68 5.70
N GLY A 221 3.07 -11.66 4.84
CA GLY A 221 2.16 -11.53 3.69
C GLY A 221 0.71 -11.24 4.08
N ASN A 222 0.12 -12.02 5.00
CA ASN A 222 -1.27 -11.86 5.42
C ASN A 222 -1.49 -12.16 6.92
N ILE A 223 -0.52 -11.87 7.78
CA ILE A 223 -0.69 -11.97 9.24
C ILE A 223 -1.11 -10.61 9.78
N LYS A 224 -2.36 -10.50 10.24
CA LYS A 224 -2.86 -9.29 10.91
C LYS A 224 -2.53 -9.30 12.40
N GLN A 225 -2.70 -10.45 13.05
CA GLN A 225 -2.53 -10.57 14.49
C GLN A 225 -2.03 -11.96 14.88
N LEU A 226 -1.28 -12.03 15.99
CA LEU A 226 -0.94 -13.27 16.68
C LEU A 226 -1.83 -13.43 17.93
N ASP A 227 -2.41 -14.62 18.16
CA ASP A 227 -3.06 -14.96 19.44
C ASP A 227 -1.99 -15.25 20.49
N ILE A 228 -1.65 -14.21 21.26
CA ILE A 228 -0.65 -14.28 22.32
C ILE A 228 -1.37 -14.52 23.64
N ARG A 229 -1.16 -15.70 24.22
CA ARG A 229 -1.73 -16.09 25.51
C ARG A 229 -0.78 -15.73 26.65
N PHE A 230 -1.29 -14.94 27.59
CA PHE A 230 -0.64 -14.58 28.85
C PHE A 230 -1.17 -15.50 29.95
N LEU A 231 -0.35 -16.46 30.36
CA LEU A 231 -0.67 -17.34 31.48
C LEU A 231 0.12 -16.93 32.73
N PRO A 232 -0.49 -16.93 33.93
CA PRO A 232 0.24 -16.60 35.15
C PRO A 232 1.49 -17.46 35.32
N ARG A 233 2.63 -16.83 35.62
CA ARG A 233 3.94 -17.50 35.81
C ARG A 233 4.49 -18.24 34.59
N GLN A 234 3.97 -18.01 33.38
CA GLN A 234 4.52 -18.54 32.14
C GLN A 234 4.87 -17.40 31.17
N PRO A 235 5.89 -17.57 30.31
CA PRO A 235 6.16 -16.59 29.27
C PRO A 235 4.96 -16.50 28.31
N PRO A 236 4.69 -15.33 27.71
CA PRO A 236 3.67 -15.20 26.69
C PRO A 236 3.92 -16.18 25.55
N THR A 237 2.86 -16.83 25.06
CA THR A 237 2.97 -17.85 24.01
C THR A 237 2.06 -17.54 22.84
N VAL A 238 2.62 -17.59 21.64
CA VAL A 238 1.87 -17.50 20.39
C VAL A 238 1.24 -18.86 20.11
N ARG A 239 -0.10 -18.90 20.07
CA ARG A 239 -0.88 -20.13 19.86
C ARG A 239 -1.41 -20.24 18.43
N SER A 240 -1.89 -19.14 17.87
CA SER A 240 -2.48 -19.12 16.54
C SER A 240 -2.14 -17.84 15.79
N ILE A 241 -2.24 -17.93 14.47
CA ILE A 241 -2.01 -16.85 13.52
C ILE A 241 -3.37 -16.44 12.95
N ILE A 242 -3.66 -15.14 12.95
CA ILE A 242 -4.94 -14.58 12.50
C ILE A 242 -4.70 -13.71 11.26
N SER A 243 -5.42 -13.99 10.18
CA SER A 243 -5.33 -13.23 8.93
C SER A 243 -6.16 -11.93 8.96
N PHE A 244 -6.01 -11.10 7.92
CA PHE A 244 -6.83 -9.90 7.79
C PHE A 244 -8.33 -10.20 7.65
N GLU A 245 -8.66 -11.31 7.00
CA GLU A 245 -10.02 -11.83 6.81
C GLU A 245 -10.58 -12.50 8.09
N GLN A 246 -9.82 -12.52 9.19
CA GLN A 246 -10.14 -13.20 10.46
C GLN A 246 -10.07 -14.73 10.39
N GLU A 247 -9.40 -15.31 9.40
CA GLU A 247 -9.08 -16.74 9.41
C GLU A 247 -8.01 -17.02 10.48
N THR A 248 -8.32 -17.94 11.40
CA THR A 248 -7.42 -18.31 12.50
C THR A 248 -6.85 -19.70 12.29
N ILE A 249 -5.52 -19.81 12.24
CA ILE A 249 -4.81 -21.09 12.11
C ILE A 249 -4.02 -21.39 13.38
N LEU A 250 -4.30 -22.56 13.97
CA LEU A 250 -3.56 -23.06 15.12
C LEU A 250 -2.14 -23.50 14.72
N MET A 251 -1.14 -23.00 15.44
CA MET A 251 0.24 -23.44 15.29
C MET A 251 0.45 -24.79 16.00
N PRO A 252 1.12 -25.77 15.39
CA PRO A 252 1.33 -27.08 16.00
C PRO A 252 2.34 -27.03 17.16
N ARG A 253 3.23 -26.04 17.16
CA ARG A 253 4.19 -25.77 18.23
C ARG A 253 3.99 -24.33 18.70
N ASN A 254 3.66 -24.17 19.97
CA ASN A 254 3.51 -22.84 20.57
C ASN A 254 4.88 -22.17 20.63
N VAL A 255 4.96 -20.94 20.11
CA VAL A 255 6.20 -20.15 20.15
C VAL A 255 6.20 -19.30 21.41
N ARG A 256 7.27 -19.37 22.21
CA ARG A 256 7.41 -18.53 23.41
C ARG A 256 7.95 -17.16 23.00
N ALA A 257 7.18 -16.10 23.21
CA ALA A 257 7.61 -14.73 22.98
C ALA A 257 8.46 -14.25 24.17
N ARG A 258 9.70 -14.75 24.24
CA ARG A 258 10.66 -14.43 25.30
C ARG A 258 11.98 -13.99 24.68
N GLY A 259 12.59 -12.96 25.25
CA GLY A 259 13.90 -12.45 24.81
C GLY A 259 13.75 -11.38 23.75
N ALA A 260 14.74 -11.27 22.88
CA ALA A 260 14.79 -10.23 21.86
C ALA A 260 13.73 -10.47 20.76
N VAL A 261 13.10 -9.39 20.28
CA VAL A 261 11.93 -9.45 19.41
C VAL A 261 12.24 -10.14 18.08
N GLU A 262 13.39 -9.82 17.51
CA GLU A 262 13.91 -10.40 16.28
C GLU A 262 14.05 -11.93 16.34
N GLN A 263 14.39 -12.49 17.51
CA GLN A 263 14.64 -13.93 17.67
C GLN A 263 13.35 -14.74 17.71
N TRP A 264 12.40 -14.30 18.53
CA TRP A 264 11.14 -15.04 18.64
C TRP A 264 10.26 -14.81 17.41
N LEU A 265 10.32 -13.66 16.75
CA LEU A 265 9.66 -13.45 15.45
C LEU A 265 10.24 -14.36 14.35
N GLY A 266 11.56 -14.57 14.33
CA GLY A 266 12.16 -15.58 13.44
C GLY A 266 11.68 -17.00 13.73
N THR A 267 11.38 -17.31 15.00
CA THR A 267 10.76 -18.60 15.37
C THR A 267 9.29 -18.68 14.96
N VAL A 268 8.54 -17.56 15.02
CA VAL A 268 7.18 -17.47 14.49
C VAL A 268 7.18 -17.67 12.97
N GLU A 269 8.12 -17.08 12.25
CA GLU A 269 8.29 -17.29 10.80
C GLU A 269 8.52 -18.77 10.47
N ALA A 270 9.46 -19.43 11.14
CA ALA A 270 9.70 -20.86 10.94
C ALA A 270 8.47 -21.71 11.29
N GLY A 271 7.81 -21.39 12.41
CA GLY A 271 6.59 -22.05 12.84
C GLY A 271 5.42 -21.86 11.86
N MET A 272 5.33 -20.70 11.20
CA MET A 272 4.34 -20.43 10.15
C MET A 272 4.52 -21.38 8.96
N PHE A 273 5.74 -21.55 8.44
CA PHE A 273 6.01 -22.47 7.34
C PHE A 273 5.66 -23.92 7.70
N GLU A 274 6.05 -24.38 8.91
CA GLU A 274 5.68 -25.71 9.40
C GLU A 274 4.17 -25.89 9.54
N THR A 275 3.46 -24.84 9.97
CA THR A 275 2.00 -24.85 10.15
C THR A 275 1.29 -25.04 8.82
N VAL A 276 1.60 -24.23 7.81
CA VAL A 276 0.99 -24.34 6.47
C VAL A 276 1.31 -25.70 5.85
N LYS A 277 2.56 -26.16 5.93
CA LYS A 277 2.99 -27.47 5.42
C LYS A 277 2.22 -28.63 6.08
N LYS A 278 2.03 -28.57 7.40
CA LYS A 278 1.27 -29.59 8.14
C LYS A 278 -0.21 -29.60 7.76
N HIS A 279 -0.86 -28.44 7.71
CA HIS A 279 -2.26 -28.35 7.30
C HIS A 279 -2.45 -28.78 5.85
N LEU A 280 -1.50 -28.51 4.96
CA LEU A 280 -1.52 -29.00 3.58
C LEU A 280 -1.49 -30.54 3.53
N LYS A 281 -0.60 -31.18 4.30
CA LYS A 281 -0.55 -32.64 4.42
C LYS A 281 -1.87 -33.22 4.95
N ILE A 282 -2.46 -32.60 5.97
CA ILE A 282 -3.75 -33.04 6.52
C ILE A 282 -4.86 -32.87 5.48
N GLY A 283 -4.91 -31.74 4.78
CA GLY A 283 -5.89 -31.48 3.73
C GLY A 283 -5.82 -32.49 2.58
N LEU A 284 -4.61 -32.92 2.19
CA LEU A 284 -4.40 -33.99 1.20
C LEU A 284 -4.87 -35.35 1.68
N ALA A 285 -4.60 -35.70 2.94
CA ALA A 285 -5.02 -36.98 3.52
C ALA A 285 -6.55 -37.07 3.71
N ASP A 286 -7.18 -35.94 4.07
CA ASP A 286 -8.63 -35.83 4.28
C ASP A 286 -9.39 -35.64 2.95
N TRP A 287 -8.72 -35.51 1.81
CA TRP A 287 -9.36 -35.20 0.52
C TRP A 287 -10.36 -36.28 0.11
N GLN A 288 -11.63 -35.90 0.06
CA GLN A 288 -12.72 -36.75 -0.40
C GLN A 288 -13.64 -35.96 -1.33
N ALA A 289 -13.60 -36.30 -2.63
CA ALA A 289 -14.38 -35.60 -3.65
C ALA A 289 -15.91 -35.66 -3.40
N ALA A 290 -16.39 -36.71 -2.73
CA ALA A 290 -17.82 -36.92 -2.46
C ALA A 290 -18.41 -35.94 -1.43
N ASN A 291 -17.59 -35.34 -0.54
CA ASN A 291 -18.04 -34.40 0.47
C ASN A 291 -17.26 -33.07 0.42
N LEU A 292 -17.28 -32.45 -0.76
CA LEU A 292 -16.54 -31.20 -1.03
C LEU A 292 -16.93 -30.08 -0.07
N LYS A 293 -18.22 -29.93 0.26
CA LYS A 293 -18.72 -28.84 1.10
C LYS A 293 -18.08 -28.86 2.48
N ASP A 294 -18.17 -29.99 3.16
CA ASP A 294 -17.65 -30.12 4.52
C ASP A 294 -16.12 -30.04 4.52
N TRP A 295 -15.46 -30.58 3.48
CA TRP A 295 -14.02 -30.50 3.34
C TRP A 295 -13.54 -29.05 3.15
N VAL A 296 -14.16 -28.28 2.25
CA VAL A 296 -13.80 -26.86 2.00
C VAL A 296 -13.99 -26.01 3.26
N LEU A 297 -15.04 -26.25 4.04
CA LEU A 297 -15.33 -25.48 5.26
C LEU A 297 -14.46 -25.88 6.46
N LYS A 298 -13.92 -27.10 6.47
CA LYS A 298 -13.08 -27.64 7.56
C LYS A 298 -11.63 -27.16 7.48
N HIS A 299 -11.09 -26.97 6.28
CA HIS A 299 -9.67 -26.64 6.07
C HIS A 299 -9.44 -25.15 5.81
N PRO A 300 -8.24 -24.63 6.12
CA PRO A 300 -7.90 -23.24 5.81
C PRO A 300 -7.97 -22.94 4.31
N GLY A 301 -8.39 -21.73 3.94
CA GLY A 301 -8.63 -21.35 2.54
C GLY A 301 -7.40 -21.52 1.65
N GLN A 302 -6.21 -21.11 2.10
CA GLN A 302 -4.97 -21.32 1.34
C GLN A 302 -4.71 -22.81 1.06
N VAL A 303 -4.96 -23.68 2.04
CA VAL A 303 -4.78 -25.13 1.90
C VAL A 303 -5.78 -25.70 0.91
N VAL A 304 -7.04 -25.28 1.00
CA VAL A 304 -8.10 -25.67 0.05
C VAL A 304 -7.69 -25.38 -1.39
N LEU A 305 -7.20 -24.16 -1.67
CA LEU A 305 -6.79 -23.75 -3.01
C LEU A 305 -5.61 -24.58 -3.53
N THR A 306 -4.60 -24.84 -2.70
CA THR A 306 -3.40 -25.59 -3.10
C THR A 306 -3.69 -27.08 -3.30
N VAL A 307 -4.47 -27.72 -2.42
CA VAL A 307 -4.83 -29.14 -2.57
C VAL A 307 -5.62 -29.37 -3.85
N ILE A 308 -6.57 -28.50 -4.18
CA ILE A 308 -7.38 -28.65 -5.40
C ILE A 308 -6.51 -28.55 -6.65
N GLN A 309 -5.50 -27.69 -6.65
CA GLN A 309 -4.50 -27.63 -7.73
C GLN A 309 -3.64 -28.90 -7.83
N ILE A 310 -3.23 -29.48 -6.69
CA ILE A 310 -2.49 -30.76 -6.66
C ILE A 310 -3.36 -31.89 -7.23
N MET A 311 -4.61 -31.98 -6.79
CA MET A 311 -5.54 -33.01 -7.24
C MET A 311 -5.90 -32.83 -8.72
N PHE A 312 -6.09 -31.60 -9.18
CA PHE A 312 -6.27 -31.29 -10.60
C PHE A 312 -5.09 -31.81 -11.45
N ASN A 313 -3.86 -31.50 -11.04
CA ASN A 313 -2.67 -32.02 -11.72
C ASN A 313 -2.68 -33.57 -11.76
N LYS A 314 -3.00 -34.22 -10.64
CA LYS A 314 -3.08 -35.68 -10.53
C LYS A 314 -4.14 -36.28 -11.46
N ASP A 315 -5.33 -35.70 -11.54
CA ASP A 315 -6.45 -36.18 -12.35
C ASP A 315 -6.19 -36.03 -13.86
N VAL A 316 -5.65 -34.88 -14.28
CA VAL A 316 -5.26 -34.65 -15.69
C VAL A 316 -4.11 -35.59 -16.07
N THR A 317 -3.12 -35.72 -15.19
CA THR A 317 -1.95 -36.57 -15.41
C THR A 317 -2.35 -38.05 -15.51
N LYS A 318 -3.28 -38.53 -14.68
CA LYS A 318 -3.88 -39.87 -14.77
C LYS A 318 -4.67 -40.05 -16.08
N SER A 319 -5.37 -39.01 -16.54
CA SER A 319 -6.10 -39.04 -17.80
C SER A 319 -5.18 -39.15 -19.01
N LEU A 320 -4.06 -38.44 -19.02
CA LEU A 320 -3.07 -38.48 -20.10
C LEU A 320 -2.32 -39.82 -20.19
N ASP A 321 -2.23 -40.57 -19.08
CA ASP A 321 -1.64 -41.91 -19.04
C ASP A 321 -2.59 -43.04 -19.37
N SER A 322 -3.89 -42.75 -19.44
CA SER A 322 -4.89 -43.75 -19.78
C SER A 322 -4.73 -44.24 -21.22
N ALA A 323 -5.26 -45.43 -21.51
CA ALA A 323 -5.22 -45.99 -22.87
C ALA A 323 -5.97 -45.12 -23.90
N ASP A 324 -7.00 -44.38 -23.47
CA ASP A 324 -7.69 -43.39 -24.31
C ASP A 324 -7.76 -42.01 -23.60
N PRO A 325 -6.71 -41.18 -23.75
CA PRO A 325 -6.63 -39.86 -23.12
C PRO A 325 -7.80 -38.94 -23.49
N LYS A 326 -8.36 -39.09 -24.69
CA LYS A 326 -9.46 -38.22 -25.15
C LYS A 326 -10.72 -38.44 -24.32
N THR A 327 -11.09 -39.70 -24.09
CA THR A 327 -12.29 -40.04 -23.32
C THR A 327 -12.07 -39.78 -21.83
N ALA A 328 -10.88 -40.06 -21.30
CA ALA A 328 -10.54 -39.77 -19.92
C ALA A 328 -10.55 -38.25 -19.60
N LEU A 329 -10.04 -37.41 -20.51
CA LEU A 329 -10.11 -35.95 -20.35
C LEU A 329 -11.55 -35.43 -20.38
N LYS A 330 -12.43 -36.00 -21.22
CA LYS A 330 -13.86 -35.66 -21.22
C LYS A 330 -14.54 -36.04 -19.89
N GLN A 331 -14.26 -37.22 -19.36
CA GLN A 331 -14.79 -37.61 -18.05
C GLN A 331 -14.30 -36.66 -16.94
N THR A 332 -13.03 -36.26 -16.98
CA THR A 332 -12.47 -35.27 -16.04
C THR A 332 -13.13 -33.91 -16.19
N GLN A 333 -13.44 -33.48 -17.42
CA GLN A 333 -14.22 -32.28 -17.71
C GLN A 333 -15.60 -32.35 -17.05
N ASP A 334 -16.33 -33.46 -17.23
CA ASP A 334 -17.67 -33.63 -16.65
C ASP A 334 -17.65 -33.60 -15.12
N ILE A 335 -16.66 -34.26 -14.50
CA ILE A 335 -16.43 -34.20 -13.04
C ILE A 335 -16.18 -32.76 -12.58
N MET A 336 -15.36 -32.01 -13.32
CA MET A 336 -15.03 -30.63 -12.98
C MET A 336 -16.23 -29.68 -13.12
N VAL A 337 -17.07 -29.88 -14.14
CA VAL A 337 -18.33 -29.15 -14.29
C VAL A 337 -19.27 -29.46 -13.12
N GLY A 338 -19.36 -30.73 -12.70
CA GLY A 338 -20.08 -31.13 -11.50
C GLY A 338 -19.58 -30.42 -10.24
N LEU A 339 -18.26 -30.36 -10.06
CA LEU A 339 -17.60 -29.65 -8.96
C LEU A 339 -17.93 -28.14 -8.97
N LEU A 340 -17.86 -27.51 -10.14
CA LEU A 340 -18.19 -26.08 -10.31
C LEU A 340 -19.64 -25.79 -9.93
N ASN A 341 -20.59 -26.64 -10.34
CA ASN A 341 -22.00 -26.47 -9.99
C ASN A 341 -22.23 -26.62 -8.47
N GLN A 342 -21.52 -27.55 -7.82
CA GLN A 342 -21.55 -27.68 -6.36
C GLN A 342 -20.97 -26.44 -5.66
N LEU A 343 -19.81 -25.96 -6.11
CA LEU A 343 -19.18 -24.74 -5.55
C LEU A 343 -20.05 -23.50 -5.77
N ALA A 344 -20.65 -23.36 -6.95
CA ALA A 344 -21.58 -22.28 -7.25
C ALA A 344 -22.82 -22.34 -6.34
N SER A 345 -23.27 -23.53 -5.93
CA SER A 345 -24.36 -23.65 -4.94
C SER A 345 -23.99 -23.09 -3.55
N PHE A 346 -22.70 -22.99 -3.23
CA PHE A 346 -22.24 -22.49 -1.93
C PHE A 346 -22.25 -20.96 -1.84
N THR A 347 -22.23 -20.24 -2.95
CA THR A 347 -22.30 -18.77 -2.95
C THR A 347 -23.63 -18.26 -2.42
N TYR A 348 -24.69 -19.06 -2.52
CA TYR A 348 -26.02 -18.79 -1.96
C TYR A 348 -26.09 -19.04 -0.44
N ALA A 349 -25.11 -19.72 0.16
CA ALA A 349 -25.15 -20.04 1.58
C ALA A 349 -24.69 -18.86 2.45
N ARG A 350 -25.26 -18.75 3.66
CA ARG A 350 -24.79 -17.81 4.68
C ARG A 350 -23.49 -18.34 5.29
N LEU A 351 -22.36 -17.81 4.82
CA LEU A 351 -21.02 -18.18 5.25
C LEU A 351 -20.32 -17.00 5.92
N GLN A 352 -19.29 -17.30 6.73
CA GLN A 352 -18.41 -16.29 7.30
C GLN A 352 -17.60 -15.60 6.19
N GLY A 353 -17.15 -14.37 6.44
CA GLY A 353 -16.46 -13.54 5.45
C GLY A 353 -15.28 -14.25 4.78
N TYR A 354 -14.35 -14.82 5.55
CA TYR A 354 -13.18 -15.51 5.00
C TYR A 354 -13.55 -16.77 4.22
N GLN A 355 -14.56 -17.54 4.65
CA GLN A 355 -15.00 -18.76 3.95
C GLN A 355 -15.59 -18.42 2.58
N ARG A 356 -16.35 -17.32 2.50
CA ARG A 356 -16.86 -16.82 1.22
C ARG A 356 -15.71 -16.43 0.30
N MET A 357 -14.74 -15.67 0.79
CA MET A 357 -13.55 -15.28 0.00
C MET A 357 -12.78 -16.51 -0.50
N SER A 358 -12.66 -17.57 0.31
CA SER A 358 -12.06 -18.84 -0.13
C SER A 358 -12.83 -19.48 -1.28
N ILE A 359 -14.17 -19.47 -1.23
CA ILE A 359 -15.01 -20.05 -2.28
C ILE A 359 -14.96 -19.21 -3.56
N GLU A 360 -15.00 -17.88 -3.47
CA GLU A 360 -14.86 -16.98 -4.63
C GLU A 360 -13.50 -17.19 -5.32
N ALA A 361 -12.42 -17.27 -4.54
CA ALA A 361 -11.09 -17.60 -5.03
C ALA A 361 -11.04 -19.00 -5.68
N LEU A 362 -11.69 -19.97 -5.05
CA LEU A 362 -11.74 -21.34 -5.55
C LEU A 362 -12.53 -21.45 -6.86
N LEU A 363 -13.66 -20.77 -6.97
CA LEU A 363 -14.46 -20.69 -8.20
C LEU A 363 -13.63 -20.11 -9.34
N THR A 364 -12.93 -19.01 -9.10
CA THR A 364 -12.03 -18.37 -10.08
C THR A 364 -10.99 -19.36 -10.61
N ILE A 365 -10.31 -20.07 -9.70
CA ILE A 365 -9.30 -21.07 -10.05
C ILE A 365 -9.91 -22.27 -10.80
N THR A 366 -11.06 -22.77 -10.34
CA THR A 366 -11.68 -23.97 -10.91
C THR A 366 -12.23 -23.69 -12.32
N VAL A 367 -12.73 -22.48 -12.58
CA VAL A 367 -13.12 -22.05 -13.92
C VAL A 367 -11.93 -22.07 -14.87
N HIS A 368 -10.77 -21.55 -14.44
CA HIS A 368 -9.55 -21.62 -15.24
C HIS A 368 -9.10 -23.06 -15.52
N ASN A 369 -9.15 -23.95 -14.51
CA ASN A 369 -8.83 -25.38 -14.70
C ASN A 369 -9.76 -26.06 -15.72
N ARG A 370 -11.05 -25.71 -15.72
CA ARG A 370 -12.03 -26.22 -16.69
C ARG A 370 -11.65 -25.77 -18.09
N ASP A 371 -11.32 -24.49 -18.24
CA ASP A 371 -10.98 -23.90 -19.53
C ASP A 371 -9.67 -24.51 -20.08
N ILE A 372 -8.70 -24.83 -19.21
CA ILE A 372 -7.49 -25.61 -19.59
C ILE A 372 -7.89 -26.96 -20.19
N ILE A 373 -8.78 -27.73 -19.53
CA ILE A 373 -9.20 -29.05 -20.05
C ILE A 373 -9.89 -28.89 -21.40
N ILE A 374 -10.78 -27.91 -21.55
CA ILE A 374 -11.48 -27.63 -22.81
C ILE A 374 -10.47 -27.35 -23.93
N ASP A 375 -9.49 -26.48 -23.66
CA ASP A 375 -8.44 -26.15 -24.61
C ASP A 375 -7.55 -27.36 -24.96
N MET A 376 -7.20 -28.19 -23.97
CA MET A 376 -6.45 -29.43 -24.20
C MET A 376 -7.21 -30.42 -25.09
N ILE A 377 -8.51 -30.58 -24.87
CA ILE A 377 -9.37 -31.43 -25.71
C ILE A 377 -9.46 -30.87 -27.13
N ARG A 378 -9.65 -29.55 -27.27
CA ARG A 378 -9.70 -28.86 -28.58
C ARG A 378 -8.38 -29.03 -29.33
N ASN A 379 -7.25 -28.88 -28.64
CA ASN A 379 -5.90 -29.00 -29.20
C ASN A 379 -5.44 -30.47 -29.34
N LYS A 380 -6.30 -31.44 -28.98
CA LYS A 380 -6.06 -32.89 -29.11
C LYS A 380 -4.80 -33.37 -28.36
N VAL A 381 -4.53 -32.80 -27.19
CA VAL A 381 -3.40 -33.19 -26.33
C VAL A 381 -3.54 -34.65 -25.89
N ARG A 382 -2.48 -35.45 -26.07
CA ARG A 382 -2.50 -36.90 -25.78
C ARG A 382 -1.36 -37.41 -24.89
N LYS A 383 -0.36 -36.58 -24.60
CA LYS A 383 0.84 -36.98 -23.85
C LYS A 383 1.16 -35.94 -22.78
N ARG A 384 1.78 -36.37 -21.68
CA ARG A 384 2.27 -35.48 -20.61
C ARG A 384 3.33 -34.49 -21.09
N GLU A 385 4.09 -34.87 -22.12
CA GLU A 385 5.18 -34.07 -22.70
C GLU A 385 4.69 -32.94 -23.60
N ASP A 386 3.39 -32.88 -23.90
CA ASP A 386 2.81 -31.86 -24.74
C ASP A 386 2.97 -30.46 -24.11
N PHE A 387 3.39 -29.50 -24.94
CA PHE A 387 3.63 -28.13 -24.51
C PHE A 387 2.37 -27.46 -23.96
N GLU A 388 1.20 -27.76 -24.53
CA GLU A 388 -0.07 -27.16 -24.09
C GLU A 388 -0.43 -27.52 -22.65
N TRP A 389 0.02 -28.69 -22.17
CA TRP A 389 -0.07 -29.07 -20.77
C TRP A 389 1.10 -28.54 -19.95
N LYS A 390 2.33 -28.70 -20.46
CA LYS A 390 3.55 -28.27 -19.74
C LYS A 390 3.59 -26.77 -19.47
N ARG A 391 3.01 -25.93 -20.33
CA ARG A 391 3.00 -24.47 -20.16
C ARG A 391 2.18 -24.02 -18.95
N GLN A 392 1.25 -24.86 -18.48
CA GLN A 392 0.38 -24.56 -17.33
C GLN A 392 1.17 -24.61 -16.03
N LEU A 393 0.74 -23.85 -15.03
CA LEU A 393 1.30 -23.90 -13.68
C LEU A 393 0.74 -25.13 -12.96
N ARG A 394 1.60 -26.09 -12.62
CA ARG A 394 1.21 -27.40 -12.08
C ARG A 394 1.77 -27.59 -10.68
N TYR A 395 1.00 -28.27 -9.83
CA TYR A 395 1.34 -28.52 -8.44
C TYR A 395 1.51 -30.02 -8.23
N GLU A 396 2.70 -30.45 -7.83
CA GLU A 396 3.00 -31.86 -7.60
C GLU A 396 3.38 -32.08 -6.13
N TRP A 397 2.69 -32.99 -5.47
CA TRP A 397 3.01 -33.36 -4.10
C TRP A 397 3.95 -34.56 -4.09
N ASP A 398 5.13 -34.37 -3.52
CA ASP A 398 6.09 -35.44 -3.29
C ASP A 398 5.88 -36.04 -1.89
N GLU A 399 5.37 -37.27 -1.84
CA GLU A 399 5.12 -38.02 -0.61
C GLU A 399 6.41 -38.34 0.17
N THR A 400 7.56 -38.43 -0.51
CA THR A 400 8.84 -38.78 0.13
C THR A 400 9.38 -37.59 0.94
N THR A 401 9.43 -36.41 0.33
CA THR A 401 9.90 -35.19 1.01
C THR A 401 8.79 -34.44 1.75
N ASN A 402 7.53 -34.87 1.59
CA ASN A 402 6.32 -34.21 2.04
C ASN A 402 6.27 -32.75 1.57
N ASN A 403 6.67 -32.48 0.33
CA ASN A 403 6.72 -31.14 -0.23
C ASN A 403 5.90 -31.04 -1.52
N CYS A 404 5.17 -29.94 -1.66
CA CYS A 404 4.62 -29.46 -2.92
C CYS A 404 5.72 -28.77 -3.76
N GLN A 405 5.87 -29.24 -4.99
CA GLN A 405 6.62 -28.61 -6.06
C GLN A 405 5.66 -27.87 -6.98
N VAL A 406 6.07 -26.70 -7.45
CA VAL A 406 5.37 -25.89 -8.45
C VAL A 406 6.19 -25.95 -9.74
N LEU A 407 5.58 -26.50 -10.78
CA LEU A 407 6.20 -26.79 -12.06
C LEU A 407 5.56 -25.94 -13.16
N GLN A 408 6.37 -25.31 -13.99
CA GLN A 408 5.87 -24.65 -15.20
C GLN A 408 6.91 -24.75 -16.31
N SER A 409 6.52 -25.34 -17.44
CA SER A 409 7.43 -25.69 -18.53
C SER A 409 8.61 -26.52 -17.99
N ASN A 410 9.84 -26.00 -18.07
CA ASN A 410 11.06 -26.63 -17.53
C ASN A 410 11.42 -26.15 -16.12
N ALA A 411 10.71 -25.15 -15.60
CA ALA A 411 10.99 -24.57 -14.30
C ALA A 411 10.39 -25.42 -13.17
N ASN A 412 11.17 -25.64 -12.12
CA ASN A 412 10.75 -26.34 -10.89
C ASN A 412 11.09 -25.48 -9.68
N PHE A 413 10.10 -25.26 -8.82
CA PHE A 413 10.23 -24.49 -7.60
C PHE A 413 9.60 -25.23 -6.43
N LEU A 414 10.20 -25.08 -5.25
CA LEU A 414 9.54 -25.48 -4.01
C LEU A 414 8.44 -24.46 -3.67
N TYR A 415 7.24 -24.94 -3.32
CA TYR A 415 6.18 -24.07 -2.79
C TYR A 415 6.67 -23.38 -1.51
N GLY A 416 6.43 -22.07 -1.36
CA GLY A 416 7.04 -21.26 -0.31
C GLY A 416 6.49 -21.49 1.11
N TYR A 417 5.29 -22.08 1.24
CA TYR A 417 4.59 -22.31 2.52
C TYR A 417 4.38 -21.06 3.39
N GLU A 418 4.52 -19.86 2.84
CA GLU A 418 4.18 -18.66 3.60
C GLU A 418 2.67 -18.58 3.82
N TYR A 419 2.24 -18.14 5.00
CA TYR A 419 0.81 -17.98 5.26
C TYR A 419 0.30 -16.69 4.60
N LEU A 420 -0.59 -16.88 3.64
CA LEU A 420 -1.19 -15.83 2.82
C LEU A 420 -2.70 -15.69 3.06
N GLY A 421 -3.28 -16.49 3.96
CA GLY A 421 -4.70 -16.49 4.31
C GLY A 421 -5.64 -16.70 3.12
N CYS A 422 -6.92 -16.36 3.32
CA CYS A 422 -7.96 -16.41 2.30
C CYS A 422 -7.92 -15.22 1.37
N SER A 423 -6.85 -15.09 0.58
CA SER A 423 -6.72 -13.96 -0.34
C SER A 423 -7.48 -14.19 -1.66
N THR A 424 -8.09 -13.12 -2.18
CA THR A 424 -8.73 -13.15 -3.51
C THR A 424 -7.72 -13.48 -4.60
N ARG A 425 -8.16 -14.23 -5.61
CA ARG A 425 -7.34 -14.61 -6.77
C ARG A 425 -7.64 -13.70 -7.96
N LEU A 426 -6.61 -13.41 -8.74
CA LEU A 426 -6.79 -12.72 -10.02
C LEU A 426 -7.46 -13.68 -11.00
N VAL A 427 -8.36 -13.15 -11.83
CA VAL A 427 -8.91 -13.92 -12.95
C VAL A 427 -7.81 -14.15 -13.98
N ILE A 428 -7.52 -15.43 -14.24
CA ILE A 428 -6.46 -15.83 -15.15
C ILE A 428 -7.00 -15.79 -16.58
N THR A 429 -6.36 -14.96 -17.41
CA THR A 429 -6.61 -14.80 -18.85
C THR A 429 -5.41 -15.32 -19.66
N PRO A 430 -5.55 -15.53 -20.98
CA PRO A 430 -4.41 -15.90 -21.83
C PRO A 430 -3.23 -14.90 -21.75
N LEU A 431 -3.50 -13.61 -21.48
CA LEU A 431 -2.47 -12.61 -21.29
C LEU A 431 -1.68 -12.86 -19.99
N THR A 432 -2.38 -13.13 -18.88
CA THR A 432 -1.73 -13.39 -17.59
C THR A 432 -1.01 -14.73 -17.58
N ASP A 433 -1.52 -15.75 -18.27
CA ASP A 433 -0.83 -17.05 -18.43
C ASP A 433 0.53 -16.90 -19.13
N ARG A 434 0.56 -16.13 -20.22
CA ARG A 434 1.81 -15.80 -20.91
C ARG A 434 2.77 -15.02 -20.01
N CYS A 435 2.22 -14.14 -19.16
CA CYS A 435 3.02 -13.45 -18.17
C CYS A 435 3.59 -14.44 -17.15
N TYR A 436 2.79 -15.35 -16.58
CA TYR A 436 3.26 -16.37 -15.64
C TYR A 436 4.38 -17.21 -16.23
N LEU A 437 4.18 -17.74 -17.44
CA LEU A 437 5.18 -18.54 -18.15
C LEU A 437 6.51 -17.79 -18.33
N THR A 438 6.44 -16.49 -18.64
CA THR A 438 7.65 -15.69 -18.82
C THR A 438 8.33 -15.39 -17.49
N LEU A 439 7.55 -15.06 -16.45
CA LEU A 439 8.07 -14.74 -15.12
C LEU A 439 8.69 -15.97 -14.45
N THR A 440 8.06 -17.13 -14.52
CA THR A 440 8.64 -18.38 -14.00
C THR A 440 9.87 -18.81 -14.80
N GLY A 441 9.86 -18.64 -16.13
CA GLY A 441 11.05 -18.82 -16.96
C GLY A 441 12.21 -17.88 -16.56
N ALA A 442 11.91 -16.62 -16.24
CA ALA A 442 12.90 -15.66 -15.78
C ALA A 442 13.52 -16.07 -14.43
N LEU A 443 12.68 -16.46 -13.47
CA LEU A 443 13.13 -16.93 -12.15
C LEU A 443 14.01 -18.17 -12.23
N HIS A 444 13.67 -19.10 -13.13
CA HIS A 444 14.47 -20.31 -13.38
C HIS A 444 15.88 -19.96 -13.88
N LEU A 445 16.02 -18.86 -14.63
CA LEU A 445 17.30 -18.32 -15.12
C LEU A 445 17.95 -17.32 -14.15
N HIS A 446 17.44 -17.20 -12.92
CA HIS A 446 17.88 -16.21 -11.92
C HIS A 446 17.80 -14.76 -12.41
N LEU A 447 16.89 -14.47 -13.34
CA LEU A 447 16.59 -13.13 -13.85
C LEU A 447 15.34 -12.56 -13.18
N GLY A 448 15.18 -11.24 -13.26
CA GLY A 448 13.96 -10.56 -12.87
C GLY A 448 12.92 -10.57 -13.98
N GLY A 449 11.67 -10.24 -13.64
CA GLY A 449 10.61 -10.03 -14.63
C GLY A 449 10.25 -8.57 -14.82
N SER A 450 9.99 -8.15 -16.05
CA SER A 450 9.59 -6.77 -16.38
C SER A 450 8.27 -6.71 -17.16
N PRO A 451 7.11 -6.85 -16.47
CA PRO A 451 5.82 -6.55 -17.09
C PRO A 451 5.70 -5.07 -17.46
N ALA A 452 5.48 -4.79 -18.73
CA ALA A 452 5.39 -3.45 -19.29
C ALA A 452 4.10 -3.26 -20.08
N GLY A 453 3.44 -2.12 -19.91
CA GLY A 453 2.22 -1.81 -20.65
C GLY A 453 1.41 -0.68 -20.00
N PRO A 454 0.26 -0.31 -20.59
CA PRO A 454 -0.59 0.78 -20.09
C PRO A 454 -1.06 0.59 -18.65
N ALA A 455 -1.50 1.67 -18.01
CA ALA A 455 -2.11 1.59 -16.68
C ALA A 455 -3.40 0.75 -16.70
N GLY A 456 -3.66 0.00 -15.63
CA GLY A 456 -4.90 -0.79 -15.51
C GLY A 456 -4.90 -2.15 -16.22
N THR A 457 -3.78 -2.58 -16.81
CA THR A 457 -3.65 -3.89 -17.48
C THR A 457 -3.31 -5.05 -16.55
N GLY A 458 -3.27 -4.81 -15.23
CA GLY A 458 -3.06 -5.87 -14.22
C GLY A 458 -1.60 -6.28 -13.99
N LYS A 459 -0.62 -5.44 -14.35
CA LYS A 459 0.83 -5.75 -14.24
C LYS A 459 1.24 -6.19 -12.83
N THR A 460 0.97 -5.33 -11.85
CA THR A 460 1.35 -5.53 -10.44
C THR A 460 0.52 -6.66 -9.83
N GLU A 461 -0.78 -6.72 -10.16
CA GLU A 461 -1.70 -7.76 -9.69
C GLU A 461 -1.31 -9.15 -10.19
N THR A 462 -0.80 -9.27 -11.42
CA THR A 462 -0.31 -10.53 -12.00
C THR A 462 0.92 -11.03 -11.23
N VAL A 463 1.88 -10.16 -10.92
CA VAL A 463 3.06 -10.54 -10.12
C VAL A 463 2.65 -10.98 -8.71
N LYS A 464 1.73 -10.25 -8.07
CA LYS A 464 1.21 -10.61 -6.74
C LYS A 464 0.47 -11.95 -6.76
N ASP A 465 -0.35 -12.21 -7.77
CA ASP A 465 -1.12 -13.45 -7.87
C ASP A 465 -0.22 -14.66 -8.18
N LEU A 466 0.85 -14.47 -8.96
CA LEU A 466 1.90 -15.47 -9.15
C LEU A 466 2.61 -15.77 -7.83
N ALA A 467 3.01 -14.76 -7.06
CA ALA A 467 3.65 -14.96 -5.77
C ALA A 467 2.74 -15.75 -4.80
N LYS A 468 1.44 -15.44 -4.79
CA LYS A 468 0.45 -16.22 -4.04
C LYS A 468 0.38 -17.67 -4.52
N ALA A 469 0.40 -17.88 -5.84
CA ALA A 469 0.42 -19.21 -6.45
C ALA A 469 1.66 -20.00 -6.01
N MET A 470 2.79 -19.32 -5.82
CA MET A 470 4.06 -19.89 -5.36
C MET A 470 4.16 -20.00 -3.83
N GLY A 471 3.16 -19.51 -3.08
CA GLY A 471 3.17 -19.52 -1.61
C GLY A 471 4.23 -18.59 -1.02
N LYS A 472 4.47 -17.43 -1.65
CA LYS A 472 5.49 -16.43 -1.30
C LYS A 472 4.87 -15.05 -1.03
N GLN A 473 5.37 -14.33 -0.03
CA GLN A 473 5.07 -12.91 0.16
C GLN A 473 5.69 -12.10 -0.97
N CYS A 474 4.86 -11.27 -1.58
CA CYS A 474 5.27 -10.25 -2.53
C CYS A 474 5.01 -8.87 -1.93
N VAL A 475 6.09 -8.16 -1.62
CA VAL A 475 6.06 -6.77 -1.21
C VAL A 475 5.91 -5.92 -2.46
N VAL A 476 4.97 -4.98 -2.47
CA VAL A 476 4.83 -4.01 -3.56
C VAL A 476 5.43 -2.71 -3.08
N PHE A 477 6.42 -2.20 -3.81
CA PHE A 477 7.09 -0.96 -3.49
C PHE A 477 6.88 0.03 -4.62
N ASN A 478 6.21 1.14 -4.36
CA ASN A 478 5.94 2.16 -5.37
C ASN A 478 7.16 3.07 -5.54
N CYS A 479 7.68 3.17 -6.76
CA CYS A 479 8.88 3.94 -7.03
C CYS A 479 8.59 5.43 -7.30
N SER A 480 9.34 6.30 -6.63
CA SER A 480 9.34 7.74 -6.82
C SER A 480 10.69 8.25 -7.32
N GLU A 481 10.71 9.46 -7.87
CA GLU A 481 11.93 10.12 -8.38
C GLU A 481 13.00 10.29 -7.28
N GLY A 482 12.59 10.64 -6.05
CA GLY A 482 13.52 10.85 -4.92
C GLY A 482 14.08 9.58 -4.24
N LEU A 483 14.09 8.43 -4.91
CA LEU A 483 14.62 7.18 -4.33
C LEU A 483 16.14 7.09 -4.42
N ASP A 484 16.78 6.84 -3.28
CA ASP A 484 18.24 6.64 -3.20
C ASP A 484 18.65 5.17 -3.39
N TYR A 485 19.80 4.95 -4.03
CA TYR A 485 20.40 3.63 -4.25
C TYR A 485 20.73 2.93 -2.92
N LYS A 486 21.00 3.68 -1.84
CA LYS A 486 21.25 3.10 -0.51
C LYS A 486 19.99 2.50 0.09
N MET A 487 18.84 3.14 -0.10
CA MET A 487 17.55 2.62 0.36
C MET A 487 17.19 1.34 -0.40
N LEU A 488 17.37 1.34 -1.73
CA LEU A 488 17.17 0.16 -2.55
C LEU A 488 18.15 -0.97 -2.19
N GLY A 489 19.41 -0.65 -1.91
CA GLY A 489 20.40 -1.61 -1.41
C GLY A 489 19.95 -2.29 -0.10
N LYS A 490 19.50 -1.51 0.89
CA LYS A 490 18.91 -2.07 2.13
C LYS A 490 17.71 -2.98 1.82
N PHE A 491 16.85 -2.56 0.89
CA PHE A 491 15.68 -3.34 0.49
C PHE A 491 16.07 -4.67 -0.18
N PHE A 492 17.03 -4.65 -1.11
CA PHE A 492 17.56 -5.85 -1.77
C PHE A 492 18.26 -6.79 -0.79
N SER A 493 18.97 -6.26 0.23
CA SER A 493 19.53 -7.06 1.31
C SER A 493 18.43 -7.83 2.06
N GLY A 494 17.31 -7.17 2.38
CA GLY A 494 16.14 -7.81 2.98
C GLY A 494 15.52 -8.89 2.11
N LEU A 495 15.36 -8.64 0.80
CA LEU A 495 14.83 -9.61 -0.14
C LEU A 495 15.75 -10.83 -0.30
N ALA A 496 17.06 -10.61 -0.46
CA ALA A 496 18.05 -11.66 -0.63
C ALA A 496 18.12 -12.58 0.59
N GLN A 497 18.07 -12.02 1.80
CA GLN A 497 18.15 -12.80 3.04
C GLN A 497 16.84 -13.50 3.41
N SER A 498 15.68 -12.84 3.22
CA SER A 498 14.37 -13.42 3.54
C SER A 498 13.88 -14.43 2.50
N GLY A 499 14.26 -14.29 1.22
CA GLY A 499 13.67 -15.09 0.14
C GLY A 499 12.26 -14.63 -0.27
N SER A 500 11.89 -13.41 0.12
CA SER A 500 10.64 -12.77 -0.27
C SER A 500 10.72 -12.25 -1.71
N TRP A 501 9.56 -11.95 -2.29
CA TRP A 501 9.48 -11.33 -3.60
C TRP A 501 9.19 -9.84 -3.47
N CYS A 502 9.68 -9.04 -4.42
CA CYS A 502 9.29 -7.64 -4.56
C CYS A 502 8.81 -7.33 -5.96
N CYS A 503 7.71 -6.57 -6.05
CA CYS A 503 7.29 -5.88 -7.24
C CYS A 503 7.54 -4.38 -7.06
N PHE A 504 8.57 -3.87 -7.73
CA PHE A 504 8.83 -2.44 -7.82
C PHE A 504 7.89 -1.82 -8.84
N ASP A 505 6.85 -1.15 -8.34
CA ASP A 505 5.84 -0.53 -9.16
C ASP A 505 6.36 0.77 -9.74
N GLU A 506 6.07 1.03 -11.02
CA GLU A 506 6.43 2.28 -11.68
C GLU A 506 7.95 2.58 -11.67
N PHE A 507 8.77 1.52 -11.79
CA PHE A 507 10.23 1.56 -11.62
C PHE A 507 10.96 2.53 -12.56
N ASN A 508 10.36 2.83 -13.71
CA ASN A 508 10.86 3.81 -14.68
C ASN A 508 10.62 5.29 -14.27
N ARG A 509 10.32 5.55 -12.99
CA ARG A 509 10.36 6.89 -12.36
C ARG A 509 11.68 7.20 -11.66
N ILE A 510 12.52 6.21 -11.44
CA ILE A 510 13.80 6.40 -10.76
C ILE A 510 14.80 7.03 -11.74
N ASP A 511 15.63 7.95 -11.24
CA ASP A 511 16.69 8.56 -12.04
C ASP A 511 17.67 7.53 -12.63
N VAL A 512 18.13 7.81 -13.85
CA VAL A 512 19.00 6.92 -14.63
C VAL A 512 20.31 6.62 -13.90
N GLU A 513 20.84 7.59 -13.16
CA GLU A 513 22.07 7.45 -12.36
C GLU A 513 21.89 6.41 -11.25
N VAL A 514 20.78 6.49 -10.51
CA VAL A 514 20.42 5.53 -9.45
C VAL A 514 20.17 4.15 -10.05
N LEU A 515 19.44 4.06 -11.16
CA LEU A 515 19.18 2.81 -11.87
C LEU A 515 20.47 2.08 -12.29
N SER A 516 21.50 2.84 -12.66
CA SER A 516 22.79 2.28 -13.06
C SER A 516 23.51 1.59 -11.88
N VAL A 517 23.43 2.17 -10.67
CA VAL A 517 23.96 1.55 -9.44
C VAL A 517 23.12 0.33 -9.04
N VAL A 518 21.79 0.44 -9.16
CA VAL A 518 20.86 -0.68 -8.88
C VAL A 518 21.12 -1.88 -9.80
N ALA A 519 21.49 -1.64 -11.05
CA ALA A 519 21.89 -2.71 -11.97
C ALA A 519 23.08 -3.52 -11.42
N MET A 520 24.08 -2.83 -10.86
CA MET A 520 25.23 -3.49 -10.21
C MET A 520 24.79 -4.31 -8.99
N GLN A 521 23.90 -3.76 -8.15
CA GLN A 521 23.36 -4.45 -6.98
C GLN A 521 22.64 -5.76 -7.37
N ILE A 522 21.72 -5.69 -8.33
CA ILE A 522 20.96 -6.86 -8.80
C ILE A 522 21.91 -7.87 -9.46
N HIS A 523 22.90 -7.39 -10.24
CA HIS A 523 23.90 -8.25 -10.86
C HIS A 523 24.69 -9.05 -9.82
N THR A 524 25.15 -8.42 -8.72
CA THR A 524 25.86 -9.13 -7.64
C THR A 524 25.01 -10.24 -7.03
N ILE A 525 23.72 -10.00 -6.81
CA ILE A 525 22.77 -11.02 -6.30
C ILE A 525 22.62 -12.16 -7.33
N LYS A 526 22.47 -11.81 -8.62
CA LYS A 526 22.37 -12.81 -9.69
C LYS A 526 23.61 -13.69 -9.75
N THR A 527 24.81 -13.11 -9.75
CA THR A 527 26.06 -13.88 -9.79
C THR A 527 26.17 -14.83 -8.59
N ALA A 528 25.75 -14.39 -7.40
CA ALA A 528 25.72 -15.24 -6.22
C ALA A 528 24.72 -16.40 -6.33
N LYS A 529 23.55 -16.18 -6.96
CA LYS A 529 22.58 -17.24 -7.26
C LYS A 529 23.11 -18.24 -8.28
N ASP A 530 23.71 -17.75 -9.38
CA ASP A 530 24.29 -18.59 -10.42
C ASP A 530 25.42 -19.47 -9.88
N ALA A 531 26.24 -18.92 -8.97
CA ALA A 531 27.29 -19.65 -8.26
C ALA A 531 26.75 -20.56 -7.14
N GLN A 532 25.44 -20.54 -6.87
CA GLN A 532 24.78 -21.28 -5.79
C GLN A 532 25.42 -21.04 -4.41
N SER A 533 25.94 -19.83 -4.18
CA SER A 533 26.62 -19.51 -2.93
C SER A 533 25.61 -19.24 -1.80
N PRO A 534 25.72 -19.90 -0.63
CA PRO A 534 24.80 -19.67 0.49
C PRO A 534 24.99 -18.31 1.17
N ARG A 535 26.15 -17.68 0.96
CA ARG A 535 26.50 -16.35 1.49
C ARG A 535 27.31 -15.58 0.44
N PHE A 536 27.22 -14.26 0.44
CA PHE A 536 27.95 -13.42 -0.50
C PHE A 536 28.11 -12.00 0.04
N ILE A 537 29.11 -11.29 -0.50
CA ILE A 537 29.35 -9.90 -0.14
C ILE A 537 28.40 -9.01 -0.97
N PHE A 538 27.58 -8.23 -0.27
CA PHE A 538 26.64 -7.28 -0.85
C PHE A 538 26.76 -5.94 -0.12
N GLU A 539 26.97 -4.84 -0.85
CA GLU A 539 27.16 -3.50 -0.26
C GLU A 539 28.22 -3.48 0.87
N GLY A 540 29.30 -4.25 0.69
CA GLY A 540 30.40 -4.37 1.65
C GLY A 540 30.13 -5.27 2.86
N ARG A 541 28.99 -5.97 2.93
CA ARG A 541 28.61 -6.85 4.04
C ARG A 541 28.41 -8.28 3.57
N ASP A 542 28.85 -9.26 4.37
CA ASP A 542 28.60 -10.67 4.09
C ASP A 542 27.19 -11.08 4.56
N ILE A 543 26.29 -11.31 3.62
CA ILE A 543 24.88 -11.62 3.87
C ILE A 543 24.52 -13.05 3.42
N LYS A 544 23.51 -13.63 4.07
CA LYS A 544 22.93 -14.92 3.64
C LYS A 544 22.14 -14.75 2.34
N LEU A 545 22.23 -15.72 1.44
CA LEU A 545 21.39 -15.77 0.24
C LEU A 545 20.31 -16.85 0.38
N ASN A 546 19.05 -16.45 0.20
CA ASN A 546 17.95 -17.34 -0.08
C ASN A 546 17.66 -17.30 -1.59
N PRO A 547 17.93 -18.38 -2.35
CA PRO A 547 17.82 -18.36 -3.82
C PRO A 547 16.38 -18.16 -4.31
N THR A 548 15.39 -18.36 -3.44
CA THR A 548 13.97 -18.19 -3.76
C THR A 548 13.53 -16.72 -3.86
N CYS A 549 14.39 -15.75 -3.55
CA CYS A 549 14.05 -14.33 -3.69
C CYS A 549 13.77 -13.96 -5.15
N GLY A 550 12.79 -13.09 -5.38
CA GLY A 550 12.36 -12.67 -6.72
C GLY A 550 12.24 -11.16 -6.81
N TYR A 551 12.70 -10.56 -7.92
CA TYR A 551 12.59 -9.13 -8.18
C TYR A 551 11.85 -8.91 -9.51
N PHE A 552 10.80 -8.11 -9.44
CA PHE A 552 9.96 -7.76 -10.57
C PHE A 552 9.84 -6.25 -10.64
N ILE A 553 9.83 -5.72 -11.85
CA ILE A 553 9.64 -4.30 -12.11
C ILE A 553 8.42 -4.14 -13.00
N THR A 554 7.58 -3.14 -12.73
CA THR A 554 6.52 -2.77 -13.66
C THR A 554 6.87 -1.46 -14.32
N MET A 555 6.54 -1.37 -15.60
CA MET A 555 6.80 -0.17 -16.39
C MET A 555 5.53 0.32 -17.08
N ASN A 556 5.42 1.63 -17.16
CA ASN A 556 4.41 2.31 -17.93
C ASN A 556 5.11 3.22 -18.95
N PRO A 557 5.35 2.75 -20.18
CA PRO A 557 6.18 3.46 -21.15
C PRO A 557 5.49 4.69 -21.78
N THR A 558 4.16 4.80 -21.71
CA THR A 558 3.40 5.84 -22.42
C THR A 558 3.16 7.11 -21.59
N TYR A 559 3.59 7.15 -20.33
CA TYR A 559 3.37 8.30 -19.46
C TYR A 559 4.53 9.30 -19.52
N ALA A 560 4.22 10.60 -19.41
CA ALA A 560 5.22 11.65 -19.30
C ALA A 560 6.05 11.52 -18.02
N GLY A 561 7.32 11.92 -18.07
CA GLY A 561 8.26 11.83 -16.93
C GLY A 561 8.79 10.43 -16.68
N ARG A 562 8.81 9.56 -17.69
CA ARG A 562 9.28 8.17 -17.59
C ARG A 562 10.59 8.01 -18.33
N VAL A 563 11.58 7.46 -17.64
CA VAL A 563 12.91 7.20 -18.23
C VAL A 563 12.96 5.83 -18.88
N GLU A 564 13.79 5.70 -19.90
CA GLU A 564 14.10 4.38 -20.46
C GLU A 564 15.11 3.67 -19.55
N LEU A 565 14.97 2.34 -19.41
CA LEU A 565 15.90 1.58 -18.59
C LEU A 565 17.29 1.51 -19.26
N PRO A 566 18.39 1.67 -18.48
CA PRO A 566 19.74 1.38 -18.94
C PRO A 566 19.92 -0.05 -19.49
N ASP A 567 20.80 -0.24 -20.47
CA ASP A 567 20.99 -1.54 -21.13
C ASP A 567 21.56 -2.62 -20.20
N ASN A 568 22.46 -2.25 -19.29
CA ASN A 568 22.99 -3.13 -18.25
C ASN A 568 21.88 -3.67 -17.32
N LEU A 569 20.84 -2.87 -17.08
CA LEU A 569 19.69 -3.25 -16.28
C LEU A 569 18.71 -4.08 -17.11
N LYS A 570 18.44 -3.70 -18.36
CA LYS A 570 17.57 -4.45 -19.28
C LYS A 570 17.99 -5.92 -19.40
N TYR A 571 19.30 -6.21 -19.42
CA TYR A 571 19.81 -7.58 -19.47
C TYR A 571 19.43 -8.45 -18.25
N LEU A 572 19.24 -7.84 -17.08
CA LEU A 572 18.90 -8.54 -15.83
C LEU A 572 17.41 -8.91 -15.72
N PHE A 573 16.58 -8.42 -16.66
CA PHE A 573 15.14 -8.62 -16.65
C PHE A 573 14.62 -9.24 -17.95
N ARG A 574 13.61 -10.09 -17.85
CA ARG A 574 12.84 -10.57 -18.99
C ARG A 574 11.60 -9.71 -19.20
N PRO A 575 11.48 -8.98 -20.33
CA PRO A 575 10.32 -8.12 -20.59
C PRO A 575 9.07 -8.95 -20.96
N VAL A 576 7.91 -8.47 -20.53
CA VAL A 576 6.59 -9.01 -20.88
C VAL A 576 5.65 -7.88 -21.25
N ALA A 577 5.07 -7.91 -22.45
CA ALA A 577 4.09 -6.91 -22.86
C ALA A 577 2.68 -7.24 -22.33
N MET A 578 2.12 -6.35 -21.51
CA MET A 578 0.79 -6.41 -20.89
C MET A 578 -0.10 -5.32 -21.50
N MET A 579 -0.60 -5.53 -22.72
CA MET A 579 -1.24 -4.48 -23.53
C MET A 579 -2.74 -4.28 -23.24
N VAL A 580 -3.59 -5.27 -23.54
CA VAL A 580 -5.04 -5.16 -23.34
C VAL A 580 -5.55 -6.51 -22.81
N PRO A 581 -6.11 -6.56 -21.60
CA PRO A 581 -6.69 -7.78 -21.08
C PRO A 581 -8.10 -8.01 -21.66
N ASP A 582 -8.58 -9.25 -21.57
CA ASP A 582 -9.94 -9.60 -22.00
C ASP A 582 -10.95 -9.19 -20.92
N TYR A 583 -11.59 -8.03 -21.11
CA TYR A 583 -12.57 -7.49 -20.17
C TYR A 583 -13.81 -8.37 -20.03
N THR A 584 -14.22 -9.05 -21.11
CA THR A 584 -15.44 -9.87 -21.14
C THR A 584 -15.25 -11.12 -20.28
N LEU A 585 -14.12 -11.82 -20.47
CA LEU A 585 -13.77 -12.99 -19.67
C LEU A 585 -13.62 -12.63 -18.18
N ILE A 586 -12.96 -11.50 -17.88
CA ILE A 586 -12.79 -11.05 -16.49
C ILE A 586 -14.15 -10.75 -15.85
N ALA A 587 -15.02 -10.00 -16.56
CA ALA A 587 -16.35 -9.67 -16.06
C ALA A 587 -17.23 -10.91 -15.88
N GLU A 588 -17.18 -11.88 -16.80
CA GLU A 588 -17.90 -13.14 -16.71
C GLU A 588 -17.52 -13.91 -15.44
N ILE A 589 -16.22 -14.12 -15.21
CA ILE A 589 -15.73 -14.90 -14.08
C ILE A 589 -16.03 -14.20 -12.75
N MET A 590 -15.88 -12.87 -12.71
CA MET A 590 -16.22 -12.09 -11.52
C MET A 590 -17.72 -12.18 -11.19
N LEU A 591 -18.61 -11.95 -12.16
CA LEU A 591 -20.06 -12.11 -11.96
C LEU A 591 -20.41 -13.54 -11.53
N PHE A 592 -19.81 -14.54 -12.17
CA PHE A 592 -20.03 -15.94 -11.81
C PHE A 592 -19.59 -16.24 -10.37
N SER A 593 -18.45 -15.70 -9.93
CA SER A 593 -17.95 -15.87 -8.56
C SER A 593 -18.86 -15.21 -7.50
N GLU A 594 -19.54 -14.12 -7.85
CA GLU A 594 -20.56 -13.47 -7.02
C GLU A 594 -21.93 -14.20 -7.10
N GLY A 595 -22.03 -15.25 -7.92
CA GLY A 595 -23.18 -16.15 -8.03
C GLY A 595 -24.14 -15.87 -9.19
N PHE A 596 -23.83 -14.92 -10.09
CA PHE A 596 -24.69 -14.62 -11.23
C PHE A 596 -24.83 -15.82 -12.17
N THR A 597 -26.07 -16.12 -12.55
CA THR A 597 -26.36 -17.27 -13.41
C THR A 597 -26.19 -16.92 -14.89
N GLU A 598 -26.57 -15.71 -15.29
CA GLU A 598 -26.38 -15.21 -16.67
C GLU A 598 -25.07 -14.44 -16.86
N ALA A 599 -24.04 -14.76 -16.07
CA ALA A 599 -22.77 -14.03 -16.03
C ALA A 599 -22.15 -13.76 -17.43
N LYS A 600 -22.29 -14.72 -18.36
CA LYS A 600 -21.77 -14.60 -19.74
C LYS A 600 -22.54 -13.60 -20.61
N SER A 601 -23.87 -13.56 -20.49
CA SER A 601 -24.70 -12.60 -21.24
C SER A 601 -24.48 -11.19 -20.70
N LEU A 602 -24.50 -11.06 -19.37
CA LEU A 602 -24.33 -9.79 -18.67
C LEU A 602 -22.94 -9.20 -18.87
N SER A 603 -21.88 -10.01 -18.85
CA SER A 603 -20.50 -9.53 -19.08
C SER A 603 -20.32 -8.89 -20.46
N GLN A 604 -20.89 -9.51 -21.51
CA GLN A 604 -20.86 -8.96 -22.87
C GLN A 604 -21.59 -7.62 -22.95
N LYS A 605 -22.76 -7.50 -22.31
CA LYS A 605 -23.51 -6.23 -22.25
C LYS A 605 -22.71 -5.13 -21.56
N ILE A 606 -22.07 -5.42 -20.42
CA ILE A 606 -21.24 -4.44 -19.70
C ILE A 606 -20.09 -3.95 -20.57
N VAL A 607 -19.34 -4.87 -21.19
CA VAL A 607 -18.18 -4.48 -22.02
C VAL A 607 -18.63 -3.69 -23.24
N ASN A 608 -19.71 -4.10 -23.90
CA ASN A 608 -20.27 -3.37 -25.03
C ASN A 608 -20.74 -1.96 -24.62
N LEU A 609 -21.40 -1.83 -23.46
CA LEU A 609 -21.80 -0.53 -22.91
C LEU A 609 -20.61 0.41 -22.74
N TYR A 610 -19.52 -0.05 -22.13
CA TYR A 610 -18.32 0.76 -21.94
C TYR A 610 -17.60 1.09 -23.26
N GLN A 611 -17.63 0.17 -24.23
CA GLN A 611 -17.10 0.43 -25.57
C GLN A 611 -17.91 1.46 -26.34
N LEU A 612 -19.24 1.42 -26.24
CA LEU A 612 -20.14 2.40 -26.86
C LEU A 612 -20.01 3.76 -26.16
N ALA A 613 -20.02 3.78 -24.82
CA ALA A 613 -19.85 4.99 -24.03
C ALA A 613 -18.53 5.71 -24.36
N SER A 614 -17.43 4.97 -24.48
CA SER A 614 -16.12 5.53 -24.87
C SER A 614 -16.09 6.15 -26.27
N LYS A 615 -16.96 5.69 -27.19
CA LYS A 615 -17.04 6.18 -28.58
C LYS A 615 -18.08 7.29 -28.78
N GLN A 616 -19.15 7.28 -27.99
CA GLN A 616 -20.32 8.14 -28.19
C GLN A 616 -20.40 9.32 -27.23
N LEU A 617 -19.87 9.18 -26.00
CA LEU A 617 -19.87 10.28 -25.04
C LEU A 617 -18.75 11.28 -25.35
N SER A 618 -18.89 12.49 -24.82
CA SER A 618 -17.86 13.52 -24.96
C SER A 618 -16.51 13.09 -24.36
N GLN A 619 -15.40 13.54 -24.95
CA GLN A 619 -14.06 13.28 -24.42
C GLN A 619 -13.79 14.23 -23.25
N GLN A 620 -13.66 13.66 -22.04
CA GLN A 620 -13.33 14.39 -20.83
C GLN A 620 -12.15 13.74 -20.12
N ASP A 621 -11.27 14.54 -19.51
CA ASP A 621 -10.07 14.04 -18.81
C ASP A 621 -10.39 13.12 -17.62
N HIS A 622 -11.57 13.28 -17.03
CA HIS A 622 -12.03 12.52 -15.86
C HIS A 622 -12.88 11.29 -16.21
N TYR A 623 -13.17 11.05 -17.50
CA TYR A 623 -13.89 9.86 -17.92
C TYR A 623 -12.93 8.66 -17.96
N ASP A 624 -13.31 7.59 -17.27
CA ASP A 624 -12.58 6.33 -17.24
C ASP A 624 -13.53 5.19 -17.65
N PHE A 625 -13.26 4.61 -18.82
CA PHE A 625 -13.96 3.45 -19.36
C PHE A 625 -13.10 2.19 -19.36
N GLY A 626 -11.98 2.20 -18.63
CA GLY A 626 -11.06 1.07 -18.52
C GLY A 626 -11.48 0.02 -17.49
N MET A 627 -10.59 -0.97 -17.28
CA MET A 627 -10.86 -2.10 -16.37
C MET A 627 -11.15 -1.67 -14.92
N ARG A 628 -10.59 -0.55 -14.46
CA ARG A 628 -10.85 -0.03 -13.10
C ARG A 628 -12.31 0.41 -12.93
N ALA A 629 -12.91 1.01 -13.95
CA ALA A 629 -14.32 1.38 -13.95
C ALA A 629 -15.21 0.13 -13.97
N ILE A 630 -14.94 -0.80 -14.89
CA ILE A 630 -15.67 -2.07 -15.00
C ILE A 630 -15.61 -2.84 -13.66
N LYS A 631 -14.42 -2.98 -13.06
CA LYS A 631 -14.26 -3.65 -11.77
C LYS A 631 -15.11 -3.00 -10.66
N SER A 632 -15.25 -1.68 -10.67
CA SER A 632 -16.08 -0.98 -9.66
C SER A 632 -17.55 -1.35 -9.80
N VAL A 633 -18.06 -1.42 -11.04
CA VAL A 633 -19.43 -1.88 -11.32
C VAL A 633 -19.63 -3.32 -10.87
N LEU A 634 -18.68 -4.21 -11.15
CA LEU A 634 -18.77 -5.63 -10.78
C LEU A 634 -18.83 -5.83 -9.26
N VAL A 635 -18.03 -5.07 -8.51
CA VAL A 635 -18.05 -5.08 -7.04
C VAL A 635 -19.36 -4.50 -6.49
N MET A 636 -19.87 -3.43 -7.10
CA MET A 636 -21.19 -2.87 -6.77
C MET A 636 -22.31 -3.90 -7.00
N ALA A 637 -22.27 -4.60 -8.14
CA ALA A 637 -23.27 -5.61 -8.50
C ALA A 637 -23.25 -6.79 -7.53
N GLY A 638 -22.05 -7.26 -7.15
CA GLY A 638 -21.89 -8.30 -6.12
C GLY A 638 -22.44 -7.86 -4.76
N HIS A 639 -22.21 -6.61 -4.35
CA HIS A 639 -22.76 -6.06 -3.11
C HIS A 639 -24.28 -5.88 -3.16
N GLY A 640 -24.82 -5.33 -4.25
CA GLY A 640 -26.25 -5.14 -4.46
C GLY A 640 -27.00 -6.47 -4.42
N ARG A 641 -26.47 -7.50 -5.09
CA ARG A 641 -27.00 -8.87 -5.01
C ARG A 641 -27.05 -9.39 -3.58
N ARG A 642 -26.00 -9.16 -2.78
CA ARG A 642 -25.95 -9.57 -1.38
C ARG A 642 -27.01 -8.87 -0.53
N GLN A 643 -27.24 -7.58 -0.75
CA GLN A 643 -28.28 -6.84 -0.02
C GLN A 643 -29.68 -7.38 -0.32
N VAL A 644 -29.97 -7.67 -1.59
CA VAL A 644 -31.25 -8.28 -2.00
C VAL A 644 -31.46 -9.63 -1.29
N LEU A 645 -30.43 -10.47 -1.21
CA LEU A 645 -30.50 -11.76 -0.50
C LEU A 645 -30.69 -11.62 1.02
N LEU A 646 -30.21 -10.53 1.62
CA LEU A 646 -30.37 -10.28 3.05
C LEU A 646 -31.79 -9.79 3.38
N ASN A 647 -32.35 -8.91 2.54
CA ASN A 647 -33.68 -8.34 2.72
C ASN A 647 -34.81 -9.34 2.44
N ASN A 648 -34.60 -10.31 1.55
CA ASN A 648 -35.52 -11.42 1.30
C ASN A 648 -35.43 -12.45 2.45
N HIS A 649 -35.95 -12.08 3.62
CA HIS A 649 -35.82 -12.82 4.88
C HIS A 649 -36.48 -14.22 4.92
N LEU A 650 -37.28 -14.61 3.91
CA LEU A 650 -38.19 -15.75 4.05
C LEU A 650 -38.09 -16.87 3.01
N ASN A 651 -37.36 -16.71 1.90
CA ASN A 651 -37.15 -17.83 0.98
C ASN A 651 -35.77 -17.74 0.33
N ILE A 652 -35.05 -18.87 0.35
CA ILE A 652 -33.88 -19.15 -0.50
C ILE A 652 -34.40 -19.32 -1.94
N GLN A 653 -35.12 -18.34 -2.46
CA GLN A 653 -35.53 -18.32 -3.86
C GLN A 653 -34.37 -17.77 -4.66
N LYS A 654 -34.00 -18.53 -5.68
CA LYS A 654 -33.02 -18.16 -6.70
C LYS A 654 -33.48 -16.82 -7.29
N ILE A 655 -32.60 -15.81 -7.24
CA ILE A 655 -32.81 -14.52 -7.89
C ILE A 655 -33.18 -14.79 -9.36
N THR A 656 -34.25 -14.16 -9.84
CA THR A 656 -34.69 -14.30 -11.23
C THR A 656 -33.73 -13.59 -12.19
N GLU A 657 -33.71 -14.00 -13.46
CA GLU A 657 -32.86 -13.38 -14.49
C GLU A 657 -33.10 -11.87 -14.63
N ASN A 658 -34.35 -11.43 -14.48
CA ASN A 658 -34.72 -10.02 -14.50
C ASN A 658 -34.16 -9.25 -13.30
N GLU A 659 -34.17 -9.84 -12.11
CA GLU A 659 -33.59 -9.23 -10.91
C GLU A 659 -32.05 -9.11 -11.00
N GLU A 660 -31.36 -10.10 -11.58
CA GLU A 660 -29.92 -9.99 -11.87
C GLU A 660 -29.63 -8.80 -12.79
N SER A 661 -30.47 -8.59 -13.81
CA SER A 661 -30.39 -7.44 -14.71
C SER A 661 -30.68 -6.12 -13.99
N TYR A 662 -31.67 -6.06 -13.09
CA TYR A 662 -31.96 -4.85 -12.31
C TYR A 662 -30.78 -4.44 -11.41
N ILE A 663 -30.18 -5.41 -10.70
CA ILE A 663 -29.00 -5.17 -9.86
C ILE A 663 -27.86 -4.58 -10.69
N LEU A 664 -27.65 -5.12 -11.90
CA LEU A 664 -26.60 -4.65 -12.78
C LEU A 664 -26.86 -3.24 -13.32
N ILE A 665 -28.08 -2.94 -13.76
CA ILE A 665 -28.46 -1.60 -14.26
C ILE A 665 -28.28 -0.56 -13.14
N HIS A 666 -28.72 -0.86 -11.92
CA HIS A 666 -28.48 0.01 -10.77
C HIS A 666 -26.99 0.25 -10.55
N SER A 667 -26.18 -0.81 -10.56
CA SER A 667 -24.73 -0.70 -10.36
C SER A 667 -24.05 0.12 -11.47
N LEU A 668 -24.51 -0.01 -12.71
CA LEU A 668 -24.03 0.78 -13.84
C LEU A 668 -24.39 2.27 -13.70
N ARG A 669 -25.61 2.57 -13.24
CA ARG A 669 -26.04 3.96 -12.96
C ARG A 669 -25.23 4.55 -11.80
N ASP A 670 -25.18 3.87 -10.67
CA ASP A 670 -24.48 4.31 -9.46
C ASP A 670 -22.98 4.58 -9.72
N ALA A 671 -22.33 3.74 -10.53
CA ALA A 671 -20.91 3.86 -10.83
C ALA A 671 -20.56 5.02 -11.76
N ASN A 672 -21.45 5.39 -12.69
CA ASN A 672 -21.12 6.25 -13.83
C ASN A 672 -21.86 7.58 -13.83
N MET A 673 -23.13 7.62 -13.43
CA MET A 673 -23.94 8.85 -13.38
C MET A 673 -23.30 10.00 -12.59
N PRO A 674 -22.59 9.76 -11.46
CA PRO A 674 -21.95 10.86 -10.72
C PRO A 674 -20.81 11.54 -11.47
N LYS A 675 -20.29 10.93 -12.55
CA LYS A 675 -19.12 11.38 -13.31
C LYS A 675 -19.50 12.13 -14.59
N PHE A 676 -20.65 11.81 -15.19
CA PHE A 676 -21.02 12.35 -16.49
C PHE A 676 -21.52 13.79 -16.41
N LEU A 677 -21.27 14.52 -17.50
CA LEU A 677 -21.88 15.81 -17.76
C LEU A 677 -23.38 15.64 -18.02
N ALA A 678 -24.17 16.69 -17.75
CA ALA A 678 -25.62 16.66 -17.92
C ALA A 678 -26.06 16.32 -19.36
N GLU A 679 -25.26 16.70 -20.36
CA GLU A 679 -25.53 16.41 -21.78
C GLU A 679 -25.23 14.96 -22.16
N ASP A 680 -24.28 14.32 -21.48
CA ASP A 680 -23.86 12.93 -21.72
C ASP A 680 -24.76 11.92 -20.99
N VAL A 681 -25.49 12.35 -19.95
CA VAL A 681 -26.40 11.50 -19.17
C VAL A 681 -27.50 10.88 -20.04
N PRO A 682 -28.27 11.64 -20.85
CA PRO A 682 -29.29 11.06 -21.74
C PRO A 682 -28.71 10.08 -22.77
N LEU A 683 -27.51 10.35 -23.28
CA LEU A 683 -26.83 9.45 -24.23
C LEU A 683 -26.49 8.12 -23.56
N PHE A 684 -25.97 8.17 -22.33
CA PHE A 684 -25.68 6.98 -21.55
C PHE A 684 -26.94 6.17 -21.22
N GLU A 685 -28.04 6.83 -20.86
CA GLU A 685 -29.32 6.18 -20.62
C GLU A 685 -29.87 5.51 -21.88
N SER A 686 -29.74 6.14 -23.06
CA SER A 686 -30.11 5.53 -24.33
C SER A 686 -29.29 4.27 -24.63
N ILE A 687 -27.98 4.28 -24.36
CA ILE A 687 -27.12 3.09 -24.53
C ILE A 687 -27.55 1.96 -23.58
N LEU A 688 -27.94 2.31 -22.35
CA LEU A 688 -28.46 1.36 -21.36
C LEU A 688 -29.76 0.71 -21.84
N ASP A 689 -30.70 1.51 -22.32
CA ASP A 689 -32.02 1.05 -22.79
C ASP A 689 -31.89 0.14 -24.03
N ASP A 690 -30.95 0.46 -24.94
CA ASP A 690 -30.65 -0.38 -26.11
C ASP A 690 -30.08 -1.76 -25.73
N LEU A 691 -29.27 -1.83 -24.67
CA LEU A 691 -28.64 -3.08 -24.22
C LEU A 691 -29.53 -3.91 -23.26
N PHE A 692 -30.49 -3.27 -22.62
CA PHE A 692 -31.46 -3.87 -21.69
C PHE A 692 -32.91 -3.52 -22.07
N PRO A 693 -33.38 -3.94 -23.26
CA PRO A 693 -34.69 -3.55 -23.76
C PRO A 693 -35.81 -4.10 -22.87
N GLY A 694 -36.73 -3.22 -22.44
CA GLY A 694 -37.89 -3.60 -21.64
C GLY A 694 -37.60 -3.92 -20.17
N VAL A 695 -36.38 -3.66 -19.68
CA VAL A 695 -35.96 -3.93 -18.31
C VAL A 695 -35.86 -2.62 -17.54
N THR A 696 -36.95 -2.21 -16.88
CA THR A 696 -36.96 -1.02 -16.02
C THR A 696 -36.78 -1.43 -14.56
N PRO A 697 -35.67 -1.05 -13.91
CA PRO A 697 -35.43 -1.40 -12.52
C PRO A 697 -36.31 -0.57 -11.57
N PRO A 698 -36.80 -1.14 -10.46
CA PRO A 698 -37.54 -0.40 -9.43
C PRO A 698 -36.63 0.59 -8.69
N ASP A 699 -37.18 1.67 -8.14
CA ASP A 699 -36.39 2.62 -7.35
C ASP A 699 -35.80 1.95 -6.09
N GLN A 700 -34.52 2.23 -5.80
CA GLN A 700 -33.86 1.72 -4.60
C GLN A 700 -34.44 2.38 -3.35
N ASP A 701 -34.87 1.58 -2.37
CA ASP A 701 -35.30 2.08 -1.07
C ASP A 701 -34.10 2.54 -0.22
N ASN A 702 -33.79 3.83 -0.33
CA ASN A 702 -32.79 4.52 0.48
C ASN A 702 -33.41 5.27 1.67
N GLY A 703 -34.62 4.90 2.11
CA GLY A 703 -35.43 5.70 3.04
C GLY A 703 -34.76 6.04 4.37
N VAL A 704 -33.93 5.14 4.92
CA VAL A 704 -33.19 5.40 6.17
C VAL A 704 -32.06 6.42 5.97
N LEU A 705 -31.31 6.28 4.88
CA LEU A 705 -30.23 7.21 4.53
C LEU A 705 -30.79 8.59 4.21
N GLU A 706 -31.90 8.66 3.47
CA GLU A 706 -32.55 9.92 3.11
C GLU A 706 -33.10 10.65 4.33
N LYS A 707 -33.66 9.92 5.31
CA LYS A 707 -34.02 10.48 6.63
C LYS A 707 -32.80 11.04 7.36
N ALA A 708 -31.69 10.29 7.40
CA ALA A 708 -30.46 10.75 8.04
C ALA A 708 -29.88 12.02 7.39
N ILE A 709 -29.91 12.09 6.06
CA ILE A 709 -29.49 13.25 5.27
C ILE A 709 -30.41 14.45 5.58
N SER A 710 -31.72 14.24 5.56
CA SER A 710 -32.72 15.28 5.82
C SER A 710 -32.56 15.89 7.23
N MET A 711 -32.28 15.05 8.25
CA MET A 711 -31.98 15.50 9.61
C MET A 711 -30.67 16.31 9.64
N SER A 712 -29.63 15.81 8.98
CA SER A 712 -28.32 16.48 8.92
C SER A 712 -28.38 17.85 8.25
N ILE A 713 -29.21 18.02 7.21
CA ILE A 713 -29.45 19.30 6.54
C ILE A 713 -30.08 20.31 7.51
N ARG A 714 -31.07 19.88 8.29
CA ARG A 714 -31.72 20.74 9.32
C ARG A 714 -30.73 21.14 10.41
N ASP A 715 -29.93 20.21 10.91
CA ASP A 715 -28.92 20.47 11.95
C ASP A 715 -27.79 21.40 11.47
N LEU A 716 -27.52 21.43 10.16
CA LEU A 716 -26.58 22.37 9.55
C LEU A 716 -27.24 23.70 9.16
N SER A 717 -28.54 23.87 9.40
CA SER A 717 -29.33 25.03 8.97
C SER A 717 -29.20 25.31 7.46
N LEU A 718 -29.11 24.25 6.65
CA LEU A 718 -29.02 24.34 5.20
C LEU A 718 -30.41 24.25 4.56
N GLN A 719 -30.57 24.85 3.38
CA GLN A 719 -31.79 24.72 2.60
C GLN A 719 -31.95 23.28 2.10
N HIS A 720 -33.17 22.74 2.20
CA HIS A 720 -33.49 21.43 1.68
C HIS A 720 -33.58 21.45 0.15
N TRP A 721 -32.53 20.98 -0.53
CA TRP A 721 -32.44 20.96 -1.99
C TRP A 721 -32.31 19.51 -2.53
N PRO A 722 -33.26 19.01 -3.35
CA PRO A 722 -33.24 17.62 -3.82
C PRO A 722 -31.96 17.19 -4.53
N ASN A 723 -31.42 18.02 -5.43
CA ASN A 723 -30.18 17.70 -6.15
C ASN A 723 -28.99 17.54 -5.20
N GLN A 724 -28.98 18.29 -4.09
CA GLN A 724 -27.94 18.15 -3.08
C GLN A 724 -28.04 16.81 -2.33
N ILE A 725 -29.27 16.35 -2.03
CA ILE A 725 -29.52 15.03 -1.41
C ILE A 725 -29.06 13.93 -2.34
N GLU A 726 -29.37 14.03 -3.64
CA GLU A 726 -28.92 13.07 -4.64
C GLU A 726 -27.38 13.00 -4.71
N LYS A 727 -26.69 14.16 -4.72
CA LYS A 727 -25.21 14.18 -4.67
C LYS A 727 -24.63 13.59 -3.39
N VAL A 728 -25.31 13.74 -2.26
CA VAL A 728 -24.91 13.06 -1.00
C VAL A 728 -25.08 11.54 -1.13
N LYS A 729 -26.19 11.05 -1.70
CA LYS A 729 -26.42 9.62 -1.98
C LYS A 729 -25.34 9.06 -2.93
N GLN A 730 -25.05 9.77 -4.02
CA GLN A 730 -24.00 9.40 -4.97
C GLN A 730 -22.62 9.32 -4.31
N LEU A 731 -22.27 10.30 -3.46
CA LEU A 731 -21.01 10.28 -2.72
C LEU A 731 -20.93 9.08 -1.76
N TYR A 732 -22.02 8.78 -1.05
CA TYR A 732 -22.09 7.61 -0.16
C TYR A 732 -21.85 6.30 -0.94
N ASN A 733 -22.56 6.09 -2.05
CA ASN A 733 -22.41 4.89 -2.88
C ASN A 733 -20.99 4.75 -3.44
N GLN A 734 -20.34 5.86 -3.81
CA GLN A 734 -18.95 5.83 -4.29
C GLN A 734 -17.95 5.50 -3.17
N ILE A 735 -18.15 5.99 -1.95
CA ILE A 735 -17.28 5.70 -0.80
C ILE A 735 -17.37 4.23 -0.38
N LEU A 736 -18.53 3.59 -0.49
CA LEU A 736 -18.70 2.17 -0.20
C LEU A 736 -17.84 1.27 -1.11
N VAL A 737 -17.44 1.76 -2.27
CA VAL A 737 -16.75 0.98 -3.31
C VAL A 737 -15.30 1.39 -3.48
N ARG A 738 -15.01 2.68 -3.27
CA ARG A 738 -13.67 3.26 -3.44
C ARG A 738 -13.28 4.06 -2.21
N HIS A 739 -12.07 3.79 -1.70
CA HIS A 739 -11.49 4.54 -0.58
C HIS A 739 -11.13 5.99 -0.96
N GLY A 740 -10.77 6.24 -2.22
CA GLY A 740 -10.45 7.57 -2.74
C GLY A 740 -11.52 8.07 -3.68
N VAL A 741 -12.17 9.19 -3.33
CA VAL A 741 -13.20 9.86 -4.14
C VAL A 741 -12.85 11.34 -4.26
N MET A 742 -12.97 11.87 -5.47
CA MET A 742 -12.75 13.29 -5.75
C MET A 742 -14.10 14.00 -5.95
N LEU A 743 -14.31 15.10 -5.24
CA LEU A 743 -15.43 16.00 -5.48
C LEU A 743 -14.97 17.10 -6.43
N VAL A 744 -15.44 17.05 -7.67
CA VAL A 744 -15.08 17.99 -8.74
C VAL A 744 -16.20 18.99 -8.96
N GLY A 745 -15.86 20.26 -9.14
CA GLY A 745 -16.82 21.35 -9.38
C GLY A 745 -16.26 22.71 -9.00
N PRO A 746 -16.94 23.82 -9.33
CA PRO A 746 -16.46 25.17 -9.08
C PRO A 746 -16.40 25.54 -7.59
N THR A 747 -15.60 26.55 -7.25
CA THR A 747 -15.61 27.17 -5.91
C THR A 747 -17.00 27.72 -5.62
N GLY A 748 -17.51 27.49 -4.40
CA GLY A 748 -18.89 27.82 -4.05
C GLY A 748 -19.96 26.82 -4.52
N GLY A 749 -19.62 25.82 -5.33
CA GLY A 749 -20.57 24.82 -5.87
C GLY A 749 -21.10 23.78 -4.87
N GLY A 750 -21.09 24.05 -3.56
CA GLY A 750 -21.70 23.18 -2.55
C GLY A 750 -20.94 21.89 -2.19
N LYS A 751 -19.73 21.66 -2.73
CA LYS A 751 -18.92 20.45 -2.48
C LYS A 751 -18.66 20.19 -0.98
N THR A 752 -18.23 21.24 -0.26
CA THR A 752 -17.98 21.18 1.18
C THR A 752 -19.28 20.87 1.95
N ALA A 753 -20.41 21.43 1.52
CA ALA A 753 -21.70 21.17 2.14
C ALA A 753 -22.11 19.70 1.96
N VAL A 754 -22.01 19.14 0.74
CA VAL A 754 -22.29 17.71 0.47
C VAL A 754 -21.44 16.81 1.38
N ARG A 755 -20.14 17.07 1.50
CA ARG A 755 -19.25 16.31 2.39
C ARG A 755 -19.68 16.39 3.85
N ASN A 756 -19.98 17.59 4.34
CA ASN A 756 -20.34 17.82 5.74
C ASN A 756 -21.71 17.23 6.09
N ILE A 757 -22.68 17.29 5.16
CA ILE A 757 -23.98 16.63 5.29
C ILE A 757 -23.77 15.12 5.41
N LEU A 758 -22.98 14.52 4.52
CA LEU A 758 -22.72 13.08 4.57
C LEU A 758 -22.02 12.68 5.87
N GLN A 759 -21.02 13.46 6.32
CA GLN A 759 -20.31 13.20 7.57
C GLN A 759 -21.27 13.14 8.76
N LYS A 760 -22.18 14.10 8.89
CA LYS A 760 -23.20 14.08 9.95
C LYS A 760 -24.20 12.94 9.76
N ALA A 761 -24.64 12.68 8.53
CA ALA A 761 -25.59 11.62 8.23
C ALA A 761 -25.03 10.25 8.64
N LEU A 762 -23.75 9.99 8.40
CA LEU A 762 -23.07 8.76 8.81
C LEU A 762 -22.98 8.58 10.33
N VAL A 763 -22.95 9.66 11.11
CA VAL A 763 -23.02 9.59 12.58
C VAL A 763 -24.43 9.23 13.05
N LEU A 764 -25.46 9.72 12.36
CA LEU A 764 -26.87 9.46 12.70
C LEU A 764 -27.37 8.09 12.21
N LEU A 765 -26.79 7.58 11.12
CA LEU A 765 -27.26 6.39 10.41
C LEU A 765 -27.36 5.13 11.29
N PRO A 766 -26.37 4.80 12.15
CA PRO A 766 -26.48 3.64 13.06
C PRO A 766 -27.63 3.76 14.05
N MET A 767 -27.90 4.96 14.58
CA MET A 767 -28.99 5.20 15.53
C MET A 767 -30.36 5.03 14.85
N LEU A 768 -30.49 5.52 13.61
CA LEU A 768 -31.72 5.39 12.83
C LEU A 768 -31.98 3.94 12.40
N GLN A 769 -30.94 3.20 12.03
CA GLN A 769 -31.06 1.77 11.73
C GLN A 769 -31.54 0.97 12.94
N LEU A 770 -31.07 1.29 14.16
CA LEU A 770 -31.54 0.67 15.40
C LEU A 770 -33.00 1.01 15.72
N GLN A 771 -33.44 2.23 15.43
CA GLN A 771 -34.83 2.64 15.62
C GLN A 771 -35.78 1.93 14.65
N VAL A 772 -35.38 1.76 13.39
CA VAL A 772 -36.17 1.01 12.40
C VAL A 772 -36.23 -0.47 12.79
N ALA A 773 -35.09 -1.08 13.13
CA ALA A 773 -35.03 -2.46 13.58
C ALA A 773 -35.86 -2.73 14.86
N SER A 774 -35.91 -1.77 15.80
CA SER A 774 -36.75 -1.90 17.01
C SER A 774 -38.25 -1.64 16.74
N SER A 775 -38.59 -0.90 15.69
CA SER A 775 -39.98 -0.70 15.26
C SER A 775 -40.56 -1.92 14.52
N GLU A 776 -39.73 -2.63 13.74
CA GLU A 776 -40.09 -3.90 13.07
C GLU A 776 -40.15 -5.09 14.06
N GLN A 777 -39.47 -5.00 15.21
CA GLN A 777 -39.48 -6.01 16.28
C GLN A 777 -40.79 -6.08 17.10
N ARG A 778 -41.80 -5.27 16.80
CA ARG A 778 -43.13 -5.36 17.43
C ARG A 778 -44.06 -6.39 16.78
N ASP A 779 -43.58 -7.15 15.80
CA ASP A 779 -44.30 -8.30 15.23
C ASP A 779 -43.87 -9.61 15.94
N PRO A 780 -44.76 -10.31 16.66
CA PRO A 780 -44.39 -11.38 17.61
C PRO A 780 -43.81 -12.67 17.00
N ASN A 781 -43.59 -12.74 15.68
CA ASN A 781 -43.13 -13.95 14.98
C ASN A 781 -41.65 -13.96 14.55
N VAL A 782 -40.85 -12.92 14.86
CA VAL A 782 -39.47 -12.82 14.34
C VAL A 782 -38.42 -13.00 15.45
N LYS A 783 -37.65 -14.10 15.40
CA LYS A 783 -36.50 -14.35 16.30
C LYS A 783 -35.22 -13.64 15.81
N ARG A 784 -34.47 -13.13 16.80
CA ARG A 784 -33.29 -12.24 16.77
C ARG A 784 -32.17 -12.62 15.77
N PRO A 785 -31.61 -11.66 15.00
CA PRO A 785 -30.31 -11.81 14.34
C PRO A 785 -29.15 -11.21 15.18
N SER A 786 -27.98 -11.86 15.10
CA SER A 786 -26.69 -11.37 15.62
C SER A 786 -26.07 -10.36 14.67
N ILE A 787 -25.73 -9.17 15.19
CA ILE A 787 -25.18 -8.04 14.44
C ILE A 787 -23.66 -8.19 14.32
N PHE A 788 -23.14 -8.14 13.09
CA PHE A 788 -21.71 -7.98 12.79
C PHE A 788 -21.37 -6.49 12.78
N TYR A 789 -20.41 -6.08 13.61
CA TYR A 789 -19.80 -4.77 13.56
C TYR A 789 -18.78 -4.74 12.42
N VAL A 790 -18.87 -3.72 11.55
CA VAL A 790 -17.77 -3.32 10.68
C VAL A 790 -16.98 -2.27 11.46
N SER A 791 -15.77 -2.65 11.88
CA SER A 791 -14.73 -1.76 12.42
C SER A 791 -13.65 -1.53 11.38
#